data_AF-A0A8S4ACN0-F1
#
_entry.id   AF-A0A8S4ACN0-F1
#
_cell.length_a   1.000
_cell.length_b   1.000
_cell.length_c   1.000
_cell.angle_alpha   90.00
_cell.angle_beta   90.00
_cell.angle_gamma   90.00
#
_symmetry.space_group_name_H-M   'P 1'
#
loop_
_entity.id
_entity.type
_entity.pdbx_description
1 polymer ?
#
loop_
_entity_poly.entity_id
_entity_poly.type
_entity_poly.pdbx_seq_one_letter_code
_entity_poly.pdbx_strand_id
1 'polypeptide(L)'
;MSTSTSEVFTMETNSDRTALLGFTPQKVCHYSRHLPYSQELDVESVAIFADIKANLSRSIQLRDIKVGCRHWILQLERYILIYGYKFSKTDHVHLVKLVFELLTMPLKEYALVEKFAVVLSLLLKKRSLLSREDLILPWRPLYKIVEEVNKNGGGCKVFPIKFESNIKSAVRACNPYFHEDATQEMLDEWRPWLCPFDMLVIGGLQCLELFLPTSLPPELHHKGFKLWFDEFLDLWKAFHSMPSWEGSLVNLFSRLAHDNIGYIDWTPHIPMIFTRLLRSFCLPVGAKQLIPNRNQNAYEIVNTSTWIVSMMGGPDDCVQEHITKLFKALHSFYHPSNVGRWTIRLGSFLHNLPKMFVRRLRRERYKALSWLPPIPDSHKLTDAQITEFVESLKSSLFVAMFSKFGSQEASMALRNLATLRPEIVAPPLLEKMYPAMETLIEPHRLIACMICIVSVIRPMLTSPKYYPEGPSHVLPLLKLSLPGIDANDFKKTLVTLQMVSTFVTLIPIVDCSEASFTVQGLTEHEKDLCSATAQFEDYVLSFLDRIQNLIEHSSQEGTSVGAIERQTPEQSVLEVGLASTVSAMLQQCSTPIYMSALKKIREFVFSNVFEVKVSGKLTAHLVRAAIRAKPEIGLKMFIPHLCSNILVFLQDHPGAYNEEHLDNTFLWNLIILSHAVRCDGAALLPYKTQLLEVLQSVLKLKSVFGFEVSGQFLKHFLRALTQIHPLSLKSVDEDFDKPFTEYMPIKDWGKPGDLENLNVQWHIPSSDELDLAQEIVDTVLVPELEFLHTFSSTHEISKEDLLRRLNIVAELLLGAGSYLPPWTDEQVTLKTSQVPLVKFSCHVKTDDRVLTAKGKNVRAAVHDALSHLLKCMNISREDDTRSLFHIVKIYEVIIQHYGAVKNEFDGRWKSFHVVKSALENQLVSKKRYLRALLIDRIQLQHELRILNSSVHGFTSRHQVMLNELLSLSLSRYREVRKRAQMCLHQAFRLFNYSYLTCLPQIVDHLKNKDVEQHVFKGSLYVIQSGGKTCLANKRDWQSLSKLWPAIVQAQQFEKPSILRVIEDIMNKVYKGLETFAVTIT
;
A
#
# COMPACT_ATOMS: atom_id res chain seq x y z
N MET A 1 34.25 12.23 25.14
CA MET A 1 33.68 13.48 25.69
C MET A 1 32.96 14.18 24.55
N SER A 2 31.65 13.98 24.53
CA SER A 2 30.73 14.23 23.42
C SER A 2 29.77 15.34 23.84
N THR A 3 29.92 16.53 23.28
CA THR A 3 28.90 17.57 23.37
C THR A 3 27.88 17.34 22.26
N SER A 4 26.76 16.73 22.65
CA SER A 4 25.54 16.62 21.89
C SER A 4 24.93 18.01 21.66
N THR A 5 25.00 18.52 20.43
CA THR A 5 24.14 19.63 19.98
C THR A 5 22.78 19.04 19.59
N SER A 6 21.93 18.84 20.60
CA SER A 6 20.49 18.74 20.42
C SER A 6 19.94 20.14 20.20
N GLU A 7 19.95 20.62 18.95
CA GLU A 7 19.20 21.83 18.60
C GLU A 7 17.70 21.51 18.69
N VAL A 8 17.08 22.10 19.69
CA VAL A 8 15.64 22.16 19.91
C VAL A 8 15.01 22.84 18.70
N PHE A 9 14.27 22.07 17.89
CA PHE A 9 13.45 22.58 16.79
C PHE A 9 12.43 23.58 17.33
N THR A 10 12.71 24.87 17.15
CA THR A 10 11.76 25.94 17.44
C THR A 10 10.67 25.98 16.36
N MET A 11 9.44 26.18 16.82
CA MET A 11 8.25 26.25 15.99
C MET A 11 8.32 27.45 15.04
N GLU A 12 8.55 27.22 13.74
CA GLU A 12 8.24 28.25 12.73
C GLU A 12 6.73 28.49 12.72
N THR A 13 6.34 29.71 13.05
CA THR A 13 4.96 30.15 12.87
C THR A 13 4.61 30.12 11.38
N ASN A 14 3.33 29.92 11.02
CA ASN A 14 2.91 29.92 9.61
C ASN A 14 3.32 31.20 8.85
N SER A 15 3.55 32.32 9.54
CA SER A 15 4.06 33.57 8.95
C SER A 15 5.51 33.47 8.49
N ASP A 16 6.40 32.86 9.29
CA ASP A 16 7.83 32.78 8.99
C ASP A 16 8.08 31.89 7.76
N ARG A 17 7.38 30.75 7.72
CA ARG A 17 7.45 29.84 6.58
C ARG A 17 6.83 30.41 5.30
N THR A 18 5.79 31.24 5.42
CA THR A 18 5.20 31.93 4.27
C THR A 18 6.17 32.96 3.69
N ALA A 19 6.90 33.69 4.55
CA ALA A 19 7.95 34.61 4.13
C ALA A 19 9.09 33.88 3.39
N LEU A 20 9.53 32.72 3.90
CA LEU A 20 10.57 31.90 3.27
C LEU A 20 10.18 31.38 1.87
N LEU A 21 8.94 30.91 1.71
CA LEU A 21 8.46 30.32 0.45
C LEU A 21 8.00 31.36 -0.58
N GLY A 22 7.67 32.59 -0.16
CA GLY A 22 7.04 33.60 -1.00
C GLY A 22 5.57 33.30 -1.36
N PHE A 23 4.99 32.23 -0.82
CA PHE A 23 3.57 31.88 -0.96
C PHE A 23 3.11 31.02 0.21
N THR A 24 1.79 30.95 0.44
CA THR A 24 1.19 30.05 1.44
C THR A 24 0.80 28.71 0.81
N PRO A 25 1.39 27.58 1.24
CA PRO A 25 0.96 26.25 0.81
C PRO A 25 -0.44 25.91 1.31
N GLN A 26 -1.30 25.35 0.45
CA GLN A 26 -2.67 24.98 0.85
C GLN A 26 -2.73 23.70 1.69
N LYS A 27 -1.96 22.68 1.33
CA LYS A 27 -1.94 21.41 2.08
C LYS A 27 -0.70 20.57 1.80
N VAL A 28 0.25 20.60 2.73
CA VAL A 28 1.51 19.85 2.63
C VAL A 28 1.38 18.39 3.10
N CYS A 29 2.29 17.55 2.64
CA CYS A 29 2.48 16.21 3.18
C CYS A 29 3.14 16.29 4.58
N HIS A 30 2.35 16.21 5.65
CA HIS A 30 2.86 16.28 7.04
C HIS A 30 3.99 15.28 7.34
N TYR A 31 3.94 14.08 6.74
CA TYR A 31 4.95 13.04 6.96
C TYR A 31 6.35 13.45 6.50
N SER A 32 6.44 14.33 5.49
CA SER A 32 7.72 14.79 4.94
C SER A 32 8.54 15.62 5.93
N ARG A 33 7.91 16.22 6.95
CA ARG A 33 8.60 17.04 7.96
C ARG A 33 9.48 16.21 8.90
N HIS A 34 9.16 14.92 9.08
CA HIS A 34 9.91 14.00 9.95
C HIS A 34 10.99 13.21 9.20
N LEU A 35 11.23 13.53 7.92
CA LEU A 35 12.34 12.92 7.18
C LEU A 35 13.66 13.56 7.64
N PRO A 36 14.78 12.80 7.66
CA PRO A 36 16.08 13.32 8.09
C PRO A 36 16.57 14.56 7.34
N TYR A 37 16.23 14.65 6.05
CA TYR A 37 16.62 15.73 5.13
C TYR A 37 15.47 16.73 4.90
N SER A 38 14.60 16.96 5.89
CA SER A 38 13.37 17.75 5.71
C SER A 38 13.61 19.22 5.34
N GLN A 39 14.78 19.78 5.69
CA GLN A 39 15.16 21.17 5.44
C GLN A 39 15.26 21.51 3.95
N GLU A 40 15.79 20.59 3.14
CA GLU A 40 15.99 20.81 1.69
C GLU A 40 14.70 20.68 0.87
N LEU A 41 13.65 20.10 1.47
CA LEU A 41 12.40 19.79 0.77
C LEU A 41 11.65 21.03 0.30
N ASP A 42 11.84 22.16 0.99
CA ASP A 42 11.20 23.42 0.60
C ASP A 42 11.82 23.94 -0.69
N VAL A 43 13.15 24.07 -0.76
CA VAL A 43 13.89 24.48 -1.97
C VAL A 43 13.62 23.55 -3.15
N GLU A 44 13.78 22.24 -2.94
CA GLU A 44 13.57 21.21 -3.98
C GLU A 44 12.16 21.31 -4.58
N SER A 45 11.13 21.34 -3.73
CA SER A 45 9.74 21.31 -4.20
C SER A 45 9.33 22.58 -4.95
N VAL A 46 9.94 23.72 -4.66
CA VAL A 46 9.65 24.99 -5.33
C VAL A 46 10.26 24.98 -6.73
N ALA A 47 11.52 24.54 -6.85
CA ALA A 47 12.18 24.39 -8.15
C ALA A 47 11.43 23.41 -9.07
N ILE A 48 11.05 22.24 -8.54
CA ILE A 48 10.30 21.24 -9.31
C ILE A 48 8.94 21.78 -9.78
N PHE A 49 8.23 22.51 -8.91
CA PHE A 49 6.92 23.07 -9.29
C PHE A 49 7.06 24.17 -10.35
N ALA A 50 8.10 25.00 -10.26
CA ALA A 50 8.41 26.00 -11.27
C ALA A 50 8.66 25.35 -12.65
N ASP A 51 9.43 24.27 -12.71
CA ASP A 51 9.64 23.50 -13.95
C ASP A 51 8.35 22.92 -14.52
N ILE A 52 7.49 22.38 -13.65
CA ILE A 52 6.19 21.84 -14.05
C ILE A 52 5.33 22.96 -14.65
N LYS A 53 5.27 24.12 -14.00
CA LYS A 53 4.48 25.26 -14.47
C LYS A 53 5.00 25.79 -15.81
N ALA A 54 6.31 25.99 -15.92
CA ALA A 54 6.95 26.52 -17.13
C ALA A 54 6.77 25.58 -18.32
N ASN A 55 7.06 24.28 -18.15
CA ASN A 55 7.03 23.35 -19.28
C ASN A 55 5.61 22.87 -19.63
N LEU A 56 4.70 22.79 -18.66
CA LEU A 56 3.29 22.51 -18.96
C LEU A 56 2.68 23.64 -19.80
N SER A 57 2.86 24.89 -19.39
CA SER A 57 2.36 26.05 -20.16
C SER A 57 3.02 26.15 -21.54
N ARG A 58 4.34 25.98 -21.63
CA ARG A 58 5.08 26.00 -22.91
C ARG A 58 4.64 24.88 -23.84
N SER A 59 4.38 23.67 -23.33
CA SER A 59 3.91 22.56 -24.16
C SER A 59 2.56 22.85 -24.82
N ILE A 60 1.68 23.57 -24.13
CA ILE A 60 0.36 23.96 -24.64
C ILE A 60 0.50 25.09 -25.66
N GLN A 61 1.31 26.10 -25.36
CA GLN A 61 1.61 27.21 -26.28
C GLN A 61 2.22 26.72 -27.60
N LEU A 62 3.15 25.77 -27.53
CA LEU A 62 3.81 25.16 -28.69
C LEU A 62 2.97 24.06 -29.35
N ARG A 63 1.74 23.83 -28.88
CA ARG A 63 0.82 22.77 -29.37
C ARG A 63 1.40 21.36 -29.31
N ASP A 64 2.40 21.12 -28.45
CA ASP A 64 2.95 19.80 -28.15
C ASP A 64 2.10 19.09 -27.07
N ILE A 65 0.87 18.77 -27.44
CA ILE A 65 -0.12 18.22 -26.52
C ILE A 65 0.13 16.71 -26.27
N LYS A 66 0.44 15.96 -27.33
CA LYS A 66 0.52 14.49 -27.31
C LYS A 66 1.71 13.96 -26.49
N VAL A 67 2.86 14.64 -26.59
CA VAL A 67 4.11 14.20 -25.96
C VAL A 67 4.43 15.11 -24.77
N GLY A 68 4.63 16.41 -25.01
CA GLY A 68 5.04 17.39 -24.00
C GLY A 68 4.01 17.56 -22.87
N CYS A 69 2.77 17.95 -23.20
CA CYS A 69 1.73 18.20 -22.19
C CYS A 69 1.40 16.92 -21.41
N ARG A 70 1.32 15.77 -22.08
CA ARG A 70 1.12 14.47 -21.43
C ARG A 70 2.20 14.18 -20.39
N HIS A 71 3.46 14.43 -20.73
CA HIS A 71 4.59 14.22 -19.82
C HIS A 71 4.50 15.11 -18.58
N TRP A 72 4.26 16.41 -18.75
CA TRP A 72 4.23 17.38 -17.65
C TRP A 72 2.98 17.26 -16.76
N ILE A 73 1.85 16.80 -17.30
CA ILE A 73 0.68 16.41 -16.48
C ILE A 73 0.96 15.18 -15.60
N LEU A 74 1.74 14.21 -16.09
CA LEU A 74 2.21 13.09 -15.26
C LEU A 74 3.22 13.56 -14.18
N GLN A 75 4.03 14.58 -14.46
CA GLN A 75 4.90 15.19 -13.45
C GLN A 75 4.07 15.90 -12.37
N LEU A 76 3.02 16.64 -12.74
CA LEU A 76 2.12 17.30 -11.79
C LEU A 76 1.41 16.30 -10.87
N GLU A 77 0.89 15.20 -11.41
CA GLU A 77 0.29 14.15 -10.59
C GLU A 77 1.31 13.57 -9.59
N ARG A 78 2.55 13.32 -10.06
CA ARG A 78 3.62 12.84 -9.19
C ARG A 78 3.99 13.86 -8.12
N TYR A 79 4.04 15.14 -8.46
CA TYR A 79 4.29 16.22 -7.52
C TYR A 79 3.26 16.24 -6.39
N ILE A 80 1.97 16.16 -6.74
CA ILE A 80 0.88 16.13 -5.75
C ILE A 80 0.96 14.87 -4.88
N LEU A 81 1.35 13.73 -5.45
CA LEU A 81 1.54 12.48 -4.70
C LEU A 81 2.66 12.59 -3.64
N ILE A 82 3.77 13.25 -3.97
CA ILE A 82 4.96 13.35 -3.11
C ILE A 82 4.82 14.50 -2.10
N TYR A 83 4.49 15.71 -2.55
CA TYR A 83 4.52 16.93 -1.74
C TYR A 83 3.14 17.41 -1.26
N GLY A 84 2.05 16.88 -1.85
CA GLY A 84 0.69 17.39 -1.62
C GLY A 84 0.39 18.64 -2.46
N TYR A 85 -0.46 19.51 -1.93
CA TYR A 85 -0.87 20.78 -2.57
C TYR A 85 0.07 21.91 -2.08
N LYS A 86 1.36 21.74 -2.36
CA LYS A 86 2.41 22.70 -1.98
C LYS A 86 2.58 23.78 -3.04
N PHE A 87 1.49 24.46 -3.34
CA PHE A 87 1.41 25.60 -4.25
C PHE A 87 0.34 26.56 -3.75
N SER A 88 0.43 27.80 -4.20
CA SER A 88 -0.47 28.89 -3.83
C SER A 88 -1.93 28.59 -4.23
N LYS A 89 -2.87 29.28 -3.58
CA LYS A 89 -4.30 29.19 -3.95
C LYS A 89 -4.55 29.68 -5.39
N THR A 90 -3.83 30.72 -5.81
CA THR A 90 -3.93 31.27 -7.16
C THR A 90 -3.42 30.28 -8.21
N ASP A 91 -2.26 29.65 -8.00
CA ASP A 91 -1.76 28.61 -8.90
C ASP A 91 -2.71 27.41 -8.96
N HIS A 92 -3.35 27.04 -7.85
CA HIS A 92 -4.33 25.97 -7.83
C HIS A 92 -5.54 26.27 -8.74
N VAL A 93 -6.10 27.48 -8.65
CA VAL A 93 -7.19 27.92 -9.53
C VAL A 93 -6.74 27.90 -10.99
N HIS A 94 -5.55 28.40 -11.30
CA HIS A 94 -5.01 28.37 -12.67
C HIS A 94 -4.83 26.95 -13.20
N LEU A 95 -4.29 26.03 -12.39
CA LEU A 95 -4.14 24.62 -12.77
C LEU A 95 -5.49 23.96 -13.03
N VAL A 96 -6.49 24.22 -12.18
CA VAL A 96 -7.85 23.68 -12.37
C VAL A 96 -8.44 24.20 -13.68
N LYS A 97 -8.40 25.51 -13.92
CA LYS A 97 -8.91 26.11 -15.17
C LYS A 97 -8.18 25.56 -16.40
N LEU A 98 -6.85 25.48 -16.36
CA LEU A 98 -6.04 24.96 -17.45
C LEU A 98 -6.39 23.50 -17.78
N VAL A 99 -6.44 22.62 -16.76
CA VAL A 99 -6.75 21.20 -16.97
C VAL A 99 -8.21 21.01 -17.37
N PHE A 100 -9.13 21.86 -16.88
CA PHE A 100 -10.52 21.86 -17.31
C PHE A 100 -10.64 22.19 -18.81
N GLU A 101 -9.98 23.26 -19.28
CA GLU A 101 -9.99 23.61 -20.71
C GLU A 101 -9.36 22.49 -21.56
N LEU A 102 -8.22 21.93 -21.13
CA LEU A 102 -7.60 20.79 -21.83
C LEU A 102 -8.50 19.56 -21.91
N LEU A 103 -9.29 19.31 -20.87
CA LEU A 103 -10.26 18.20 -20.81
C LEU A 103 -11.42 18.42 -21.80
N THR A 104 -11.88 19.66 -21.95
CA THR A 104 -13.07 20.03 -22.74
C THR A 104 -12.77 20.36 -24.19
N MET A 105 -11.49 20.50 -24.55
CA MET A 105 -11.07 20.56 -25.95
C MET A 105 -11.56 19.31 -26.71
N PRO A 106 -12.00 19.43 -27.97
CA PRO A 106 -12.43 18.31 -28.81
C PRO A 106 -11.22 17.50 -29.33
N LEU A 107 -10.35 17.10 -28.41
CA LEU A 107 -9.20 16.25 -28.66
C LEU A 107 -9.69 14.82 -28.89
N LYS A 108 -9.57 14.32 -30.12
CA LYS A 108 -9.81 12.90 -30.46
C LYS A 108 -8.70 11.96 -29.94
N GLU A 109 -8.15 12.29 -28.78
CA GLU A 109 -7.07 11.63 -28.04
C GLU A 109 -7.63 11.19 -26.68
N TYR A 110 -8.58 10.25 -26.68
CA TYR A 110 -9.40 9.92 -25.50
C TYR A 110 -8.59 9.50 -24.29
N ALA A 111 -7.46 8.83 -24.48
CA ALA A 111 -6.63 8.41 -23.36
C ALA A 111 -5.83 9.56 -22.72
N LEU A 112 -5.68 10.69 -23.42
CA LEU A 112 -5.15 11.93 -22.85
C LEU A 112 -6.27 12.71 -22.15
N VAL A 113 -7.47 12.76 -22.75
CA VAL A 113 -8.68 13.32 -22.13
C VAL A 113 -8.98 12.61 -20.79
N GLU A 114 -8.92 11.28 -20.76
CA GLU A 114 -9.02 10.49 -19.52
C GLU A 114 -8.00 10.94 -18.47
N LYS A 115 -6.77 11.22 -18.91
CA LYS A 115 -5.70 11.63 -18.01
C LYS A 115 -5.96 13.01 -17.42
N PHE A 116 -6.45 13.96 -18.21
CA PHE A 116 -6.87 15.27 -17.72
C PHE A 116 -8.03 15.13 -16.72
N ALA A 117 -8.99 14.24 -16.97
CA ALA A 117 -10.09 13.97 -16.04
C ALA A 117 -9.61 13.46 -14.67
N VAL A 118 -8.62 12.55 -14.68
CA VAL A 118 -8.00 12.03 -13.45
C VAL A 118 -7.28 13.15 -12.68
N VAL A 119 -6.52 13.99 -13.37
CA VAL A 119 -5.77 15.08 -12.72
C VAL A 119 -6.69 16.21 -12.24
N LEU A 120 -7.75 16.54 -12.98
CA LEU A 120 -8.78 17.47 -12.54
C LEU A 120 -9.49 16.97 -11.27
N SER A 121 -9.85 15.68 -11.26
CA SER A 121 -10.42 15.03 -10.08
C SER A 121 -9.46 15.07 -8.89
N LEU A 122 -8.15 14.94 -9.13
CA LEU A 122 -7.12 15.03 -8.09
C LEU A 122 -7.02 16.45 -7.53
N LEU A 123 -6.99 17.49 -8.37
CA LEU A 123 -6.94 18.89 -7.94
C LEU A 123 -8.18 19.25 -7.08
N LEU A 124 -9.37 18.85 -7.53
CA LEU A 124 -10.64 19.15 -6.86
C LEU A 124 -11.03 18.16 -5.74
N LYS A 125 -10.21 17.14 -5.48
CA LYS A 125 -10.50 16.10 -4.46
C LYS A 125 -10.70 16.67 -3.05
N LYS A 126 -10.02 17.76 -2.72
CA LYS A 126 -10.06 18.40 -1.40
C LYS A 126 -10.91 19.66 -1.45
N ARG A 127 -12.24 19.46 -1.41
CA ARG A 127 -13.24 20.55 -1.47
C ARG A 127 -12.97 21.71 -0.52
N SER A 128 -12.41 21.47 0.66
CA SER A 128 -12.10 22.52 1.65
C SER A 128 -11.02 23.53 1.22
N LEU A 129 -10.32 23.30 0.10
CA LEU A 129 -9.22 24.16 -0.35
C LEU A 129 -9.67 25.30 -1.27
N LEU A 130 -10.73 25.11 -2.05
CA LEU A 130 -11.27 26.10 -2.98
C LEU A 130 -12.76 26.28 -2.71
N SER A 131 -13.20 27.52 -2.51
CA SER A 131 -14.61 27.91 -2.40
C SER A 131 -15.22 28.20 -3.77
N ARG A 132 -16.52 28.50 -3.80
CA ARG A 132 -17.24 28.94 -5.01
C ARG A 132 -16.83 30.33 -5.48
N GLU A 133 -16.42 31.20 -4.56
CA GLU A 133 -15.91 32.54 -4.87
C GLU A 133 -14.59 32.47 -5.63
N ASP A 134 -13.77 31.45 -5.33
CA ASP A 134 -12.48 31.25 -6.00
C ASP A 134 -12.61 30.66 -7.41
N LEU A 135 -13.65 29.86 -7.64
CA LEU A 135 -13.76 29.00 -8.81
C LEU A 135 -15.22 28.81 -9.24
N ILE A 136 -15.50 29.21 -10.48
CA ILE A 136 -16.74 28.92 -11.20
C ILE A 136 -16.38 28.19 -12.50
N LEU A 137 -17.07 27.08 -12.78
CA LEU A 137 -16.86 26.24 -13.96
C LEU A 137 -18.16 26.05 -14.75
N PRO A 138 -18.12 26.06 -16.10
CA PRO A 138 -19.29 25.76 -16.92
C PRO A 138 -19.56 24.26 -16.97
N TRP A 139 -20.83 23.85 -16.89
CA TRP A 139 -21.20 22.44 -16.90
C TRP A 139 -21.34 21.86 -18.33
N ARG A 140 -21.79 22.67 -19.29
CA ARG A 140 -22.11 22.24 -20.67
C ARG A 140 -20.94 21.56 -21.40
N PRO A 141 -19.69 22.05 -21.33
CA PRO A 141 -18.57 21.38 -21.99
C PRO A 141 -18.34 19.94 -21.48
N LEU A 142 -18.50 19.72 -20.18
CA LEU A 142 -18.41 18.38 -19.59
C LEU A 142 -19.58 17.49 -20.04
N TYR A 143 -20.79 18.05 -20.15
CA TYR A 143 -21.95 17.32 -20.65
C TYR A 143 -21.74 16.85 -22.09
N LYS A 144 -21.19 17.68 -22.97
CA LYS A 144 -20.87 17.27 -24.36
C LYS A 144 -19.99 16.03 -24.43
N ILE A 145 -19.01 15.89 -23.51
CA ILE A 145 -18.16 14.69 -23.44
C ILE A 145 -18.98 13.47 -23.00
N VAL A 146 -19.81 13.62 -21.97
CA VAL A 146 -20.67 12.52 -21.48
C VAL A 146 -21.67 12.09 -22.56
N GLU A 147 -22.24 13.06 -23.28
CA GLU A 147 -23.14 12.82 -24.39
C GLU A 147 -22.43 12.07 -25.54
N GLU A 148 -21.21 12.48 -25.88
CA GLU A 148 -20.40 11.79 -26.88
C GLU A 148 -20.12 10.33 -26.53
N VAL A 149 -19.87 10.03 -25.26
CA VAL A 149 -19.68 8.67 -24.75
C VAL A 149 -20.98 7.86 -24.88
N ASN A 150 -22.11 8.44 -24.49
CA ASN A 150 -23.42 7.77 -24.53
C ASN A 150 -23.91 7.52 -25.96
N LYS A 151 -23.61 8.41 -26.91
CA LYS A 151 -24.01 8.30 -28.33
C LYS A 151 -23.16 7.32 -29.16
N ASN A 152 -22.15 6.67 -28.56
CA ASN A 152 -21.21 5.79 -29.27
C ASN A 152 -21.79 4.40 -29.61
N GLY A 153 -22.88 4.35 -30.39
CA GLY A 153 -23.53 3.10 -30.79
C GLY A 153 -22.87 2.35 -31.96
N GLY A 154 -22.02 3.03 -32.75
CA GLY A 154 -21.47 2.48 -34.00
C GLY A 154 -20.08 1.83 -33.91
N GLY A 155 -19.45 1.76 -32.73
CA GLY A 155 -18.13 1.14 -32.53
C GLY A 155 -16.93 1.89 -33.12
N CYS A 156 -17.14 3.00 -33.84
CA CYS A 156 -16.06 3.77 -34.47
C CYS A 156 -15.13 4.48 -33.45
N LYS A 157 -15.63 4.76 -32.24
CA LYS A 157 -14.84 5.35 -31.15
C LYS A 157 -14.60 4.27 -30.10
N VAL A 158 -13.33 3.95 -29.84
CA VAL A 158 -12.96 3.00 -28.79
C VAL A 158 -12.32 3.77 -27.66
N PHE A 159 -13.05 3.88 -26.54
CA PHE A 159 -12.61 4.58 -25.36
C PHE A 159 -11.73 3.69 -24.46
N PRO A 160 -10.82 4.27 -23.68
CA PRO A 160 -10.16 3.56 -22.59
C PRO A 160 -11.17 2.90 -21.64
N ILE A 161 -10.80 1.75 -21.07
CA ILE A 161 -11.69 0.94 -20.21
C ILE A 161 -12.25 1.73 -19.00
N LYS A 162 -11.49 2.67 -18.45
CA LYS A 162 -11.92 3.48 -17.29
C LYS A 162 -12.39 4.89 -17.68
N PHE A 163 -12.47 5.20 -18.98
CA PHE A 163 -12.79 6.52 -19.50
C PHE A 163 -14.07 7.09 -18.86
N GLU A 164 -15.19 6.38 -18.99
CA GLU A 164 -16.48 6.81 -18.47
C GLU A 164 -16.45 7.07 -16.95
N SER A 165 -15.86 6.16 -16.16
CA SER A 165 -15.76 6.30 -14.71
C SER A 165 -14.88 7.47 -14.25
N ASN A 166 -13.80 7.75 -14.98
CA ASN A 166 -12.91 8.87 -14.71
C ASN A 166 -13.55 10.20 -15.10
N ILE A 167 -14.29 10.25 -16.23
CA ILE A 167 -15.07 11.43 -16.62
C ILE A 167 -16.17 11.71 -15.60
N LYS A 168 -16.96 10.70 -15.21
CA LYS A 168 -17.99 10.83 -14.16
C LYS A 168 -17.39 11.35 -12.85
N SER A 169 -16.19 10.90 -12.49
CA SER A 169 -15.47 11.39 -11.30
C SER A 169 -15.06 12.85 -11.42
N ALA A 170 -14.59 13.29 -12.60
CA ALA A 170 -14.27 14.69 -12.85
C ALA A 170 -15.51 15.59 -12.78
N VAL A 171 -16.65 15.16 -13.35
CA VAL A 171 -17.92 15.88 -13.26
C VAL A 171 -18.36 16.05 -11.80
N ARG A 172 -18.35 14.96 -11.01
CA ARG A 172 -18.68 15.01 -9.57
C ARG A 172 -17.75 15.91 -8.76
N ALA A 173 -16.49 16.06 -9.20
CA ALA A 173 -15.53 16.97 -8.57
C ALA A 173 -15.77 18.43 -8.95
N CYS A 174 -16.24 18.71 -10.17
CA CYS A 174 -16.58 20.05 -10.66
C CYS A 174 -17.97 20.53 -10.19
N ASN A 175 -18.89 19.61 -9.92
CA ASN A 175 -20.29 19.89 -9.57
C ASN A 175 -20.50 20.99 -8.50
N PRO A 176 -19.74 21.05 -7.39
CA PRO A 176 -19.88 22.13 -6.40
C PRO A 176 -19.52 23.54 -6.91
N TYR A 177 -18.86 23.64 -8.06
CA TYR A 177 -18.31 24.87 -8.64
C TYR A 177 -19.10 25.34 -9.88
N PHE A 178 -20.24 24.73 -10.20
CA PHE A 178 -21.10 25.20 -11.28
C PHE A 178 -21.80 26.52 -10.91
N HIS A 179 -22.08 27.34 -11.94
CA HIS A 179 -22.81 28.60 -11.79
C HIS A 179 -24.16 28.40 -11.07
N GLU A 180 -24.63 29.40 -10.35
CA GLU A 180 -25.88 29.31 -9.58
C GLU A 180 -27.12 29.03 -10.43
N ASP A 181 -27.16 29.57 -11.65
CA ASP A 181 -28.27 29.35 -12.58
C ASP A 181 -28.17 28.00 -13.35
N ALA A 182 -27.07 27.25 -13.16
CA ALA A 182 -26.85 26.00 -13.87
C ALA A 182 -27.92 24.94 -13.56
N THR A 183 -28.51 24.96 -12.36
CA THR A 183 -29.60 24.05 -11.98
C THR A 183 -30.79 24.21 -12.93
N GLN A 184 -31.24 25.44 -13.16
CA GLN A 184 -32.38 25.70 -14.04
C GLN A 184 -32.09 25.28 -15.47
N GLU A 185 -30.91 25.64 -15.99
CA GLU A 185 -30.47 25.23 -17.32
C GLU A 185 -30.44 23.70 -17.52
N MET A 186 -30.00 22.95 -16.50
CA MET A 186 -29.97 21.49 -16.53
C MET A 186 -31.37 20.88 -16.49
N LEU A 187 -32.29 21.49 -15.72
CA LEU A 187 -33.69 21.07 -15.70
C LEU A 187 -34.33 21.34 -17.06
N ASP A 188 -34.13 22.51 -17.65
CA ASP A 188 -34.70 22.84 -18.97
C ASP A 188 -34.23 21.85 -20.06
N GLU A 189 -32.98 21.38 -19.97
CA GLU A 189 -32.40 20.41 -20.91
C GLU A 189 -32.95 18.99 -20.72
N TRP A 190 -33.01 18.48 -19.48
CA TRP A 190 -33.28 17.05 -19.22
C TRP A 190 -34.68 16.74 -18.69
N ARG A 191 -35.42 17.72 -18.17
CA ARG A 191 -36.82 17.54 -17.75
C ARG A 191 -37.71 17.03 -18.88
N PRO A 192 -37.54 17.44 -20.16
CA PRO A 192 -38.30 16.87 -21.28
C PRO A 192 -38.10 15.35 -21.46
N TRP A 193 -37.00 14.78 -20.96
CA TRP A 193 -36.71 13.35 -21.07
C TRP A 193 -37.36 12.53 -19.95
N LEU A 194 -37.99 13.17 -18.96
CA LEU A 194 -38.53 12.51 -17.76
C LEU A 194 -39.89 11.82 -17.97
N CYS A 195 -40.20 11.38 -19.19
CA CYS A 195 -41.35 10.53 -19.46
C CYS A 195 -41.09 9.12 -18.90
N PRO A 196 -41.79 8.68 -17.84
CA PRO A 196 -41.46 7.42 -17.16
C PRO A 196 -41.79 6.17 -17.97
N PHE A 197 -42.47 6.33 -19.11
CA PHE A 197 -42.83 5.26 -20.05
C PHE A 197 -41.82 5.11 -21.20
N ASP A 198 -40.88 6.04 -21.34
CA ASP A 198 -39.81 6.01 -22.35
C ASP A 198 -38.50 5.54 -21.70
N MET A 199 -37.58 4.98 -22.49
CA MET A 199 -36.21 4.68 -22.08
C MET A 199 -35.35 5.94 -21.89
N LEU A 200 -35.74 7.08 -22.49
CA LEU A 200 -35.04 8.36 -22.34
C LEU A 200 -34.94 8.83 -20.87
N VAL A 201 -35.91 8.46 -20.02
CA VAL A 201 -35.90 8.80 -18.58
C VAL A 201 -34.66 8.28 -17.86
N ILE A 202 -34.13 7.14 -18.30
CA ILE A 202 -32.91 6.55 -17.73
C ILE A 202 -31.73 7.47 -18.00
N GLY A 203 -31.59 7.95 -19.24
CA GLY A 203 -30.52 8.88 -19.62
C GLY A 203 -30.65 10.24 -18.94
N GLY A 204 -31.87 10.78 -18.88
CA GLY A 204 -32.16 12.06 -18.22
C GLY A 204 -31.83 12.02 -16.73
N LEU A 205 -32.31 11.01 -16.00
CA LEU A 205 -32.04 10.87 -14.56
C LEU A 205 -30.58 10.55 -14.26
N GLN A 206 -29.86 9.83 -15.11
CA GLN A 206 -28.42 9.64 -14.96
C GLN A 206 -27.64 10.95 -15.14
N CYS A 207 -28.06 11.81 -16.07
CA CYS A 207 -27.46 13.14 -16.23
C CYS A 207 -27.75 14.02 -15.01
N LEU A 208 -28.99 14.05 -14.53
CA LEU A 208 -29.39 14.79 -13.32
C LEU A 208 -28.65 14.29 -12.07
N GLU A 209 -28.57 12.97 -11.85
CA GLU A 209 -27.78 12.38 -10.76
C GLU A 209 -26.32 12.87 -10.83
N LEU A 210 -25.73 12.93 -12.02
CA LEU A 210 -24.33 13.28 -12.18
C LEU A 210 -24.04 14.79 -12.06
N PHE A 211 -24.90 15.64 -12.62
CA PHE A 211 -24.63 17.06 -12.84
C PHE A 211 -25.33 18.01 -11.88
N LEU A 212 -26.47 17.65 -11.30
CA LEU A 212 -27.30 18.58 -10.54
C LEU A 212 -26.62 19.00 -9.22
N PRO A 213 -26.36 20.29 -8.97
CA PRO A 213 -25.71 20.74 -7.74
C PRO A 213 -26.59 20.52 -6.51
N THR A 214 -26.02 19.92 -5.46
CA THR A 214 -26.71 19.68 -4.17
C THR A 214 -26.11 20.43 -3.00
N SER A 215 -24.97 21.11 -3.18
CA SER A 215 -24.18 21.74 -2.11
C SER A 215 -24.14 23.28 -2.22
N LEU A 216 -25.18 23.87 -2.79
CA LEU A 216 -25.36 25.32 -2.79
C LEU A 216 -25.54 25.84 -1.35
N PRO A 217 -25.09 27.07 -1.03
CA PRO A 217 -25.30 27.64 0.28
C PRO A 217 -26.79 27.90 0.56
N PRO A 218 -27.21 28.00 1.84
CA PRO A 218 -28.61 28.19 2.23
C PRO A 218 -29.33 29.34 1.52
N GLU A 219 -28.64 30.44 1.30
CA GLU A 219 -29.14 31.63 0.60
C GLU A 219 -29.58 31.32 -0.85
N LEU A 220 -28.91 30.37 -1.50
CA LEU A 220 -29.14 29.98 -2.89
C LEU A 220 -29.97 28.70 -3.04
N HIS A 221 -30.56 28.16 -1.96
CA HIS A 221 -31.38 26.95 -2.05
C HIS A 221 -32.57 27.10 -3.01
N HIS A 222 -33.09 28.32 -3.18
CA HIS A 222 -34.17 28.64 -4.12
C HIS A 222 -33.75 28.49 -5.60
N LYS A 223 -32.46 28.64 -5.93
CA LYS A 223 -31.88 28.32 -7.25
C LYS A 223 -31.31 26.89 -7.33
N GLY A 224 -31.39 26.15 -6.24
CA GLY A 224 -30.84 24.80 -6.10
C GLY A 224 -31.94 23.74 -6.07
N PHE A 225 -31.94 22.96 -4.99
CA PHE A 225 -32.83 21.80 -4.88
C PHE A 225 -34.31 22.14 -4.82
N LYS A 226 -34.69 23.35 -4.36
CA LYS A 226 -36.10 23.75 -4.30
C LYS A 226 -36.78 23.85 -5.67
N LEU A 227 -36.01 23.90 -6.76
CA LEU A 227 -36.55 23.92 -8.13
C LEU A 227 -37.10 22.57 -8.61
N TRP A 228 -36.64 21.46 -8.02
CA TRP A 228 -36.90 20.11 -8.55
C TRP A 228 -37.23 19.06 -7.50
N PHE A 229 -36.95 19.32 -6.22
CA PHE A 229 -37.07 18.33 -5.15
C PHE A 229 -38.48 17.73 -5.05
N ASP A 230 -39.50 18.57 -4.93
CA ASP A 230 -40.88 18.12 -4.73
C ASP A 230 -41.39 17.34 -5.96
N GLU A 231 -41.12 17.85 -7.17
CA GLU A 231 -41.46 17.17 -8.43
C GLU A 231 -40.84 15.78 -8.50
N PHE A 232 -39.53 15.67 -8.25
CA PHE A 232 -38.82 14.39 -8.38
C PHE A 232 -39.22 13.42 -7.28
N LEU A 233 -39.56 13.94 -6.10
CA LEU A 233 -40.07 13.15 -5.00
C LEU A 233 -41.45 12.59 -5.31
N ASP A 234 -42.32 13.37 -5.96
CA ASP A 234 -43.64 12.93 -6.40
C ASP A 234 -43.55 11.92 -7.55
N LEU A 235 -42.62 12.12 -8.50
CA LEU A 235 -42.28 11.12 -9.50
C LEU A 235 -41.83 9.81 -8.82
N TRP A 236 -40.98 9.89 -7.81
CA TRP A 236 -40.52 8.71 -7.08
C TRP A 236 -41.67 8.01 -6.33
N LYS A 237 -42.57 8.76 -5.69
CA LYS A 237 -43.77 8.25 -4.99
C LYS A 237 -44.72 7.52 -5.94
N ALA A 238 -44.93 8.05 -7.15
CA ALA A 238 -45.89 7.50 -8.11
C ALA A 238 -45.61 6.05 -8.53
N PHE A 239 -44.33 5.64 -8.56
CA PHE A 239 -43.92 4.31 -9.03
C PHE A 239 -43.61 3.33 -7.89
N HIS A 240 -44.30 2.18 -7.88
CA HIS A 240 -44.16 1.13 -6.85
C HIS A 240 -43.39 -0.12 -7.33
N SER A 241 -43.05 -0.19 -8.61
CA SER A 241 -42.52 -1.36 -9.32
C SER A 241 -41.00 -1.50 -9.31
N MET A 242 -40.27 -0.60 -8.63
CA MET A 242 -38.80 -0.51 -8.65
C MET A 242 -38.20 -0.45 -10.07
N PRO A 243 -38.50 0.62 -10.83
CA PRO A 243 -37.97 0.76 -12.18
C PRO A 243 -36.44 0.92 -12.19
N SER A 244 -35.80 0.59 -13.31
CA SER A 244 -34.33 0.63 -13.46
C SER A 244 -33.73 2.02 -13.19
N TRP A 245 -34.50 3.09 -13.44
CA TRP A 245 -34.08 4.46 -13.21
C TRP A 245 -34.19 4.94 -11.75
N GLU A 246 -34.92 4.21 -10.89
CA GLU A 246 -35.18 4.60 -9.50
C GLU A 246 -33.88 4.79 -8.69
N GLY A 247 -32.88 3.96 -8.96
CA GLY A 247 -31.59 4.04 -8.27
C GLY A 247 -30.89 5.38 -8.44
N SER A 248 -31.04 6.03 -9.60
CA SER A 248 -30.43 7.33 -9.89
C SER A 248 -31.04 8.43 -9.01
N LEU A 249 -32.37 8.38 -8.79
CA LEU A 249 -33.07 9.29 -7.87
C LEU A 249 -32.66 9.06 -6.42
N VAL A 250 -32.57 7.80 -5.98
CA VAL A 250 -32.12 7.47 -4.61
C VAL A 250 -30.71 7.98 -4.35
N ASN A 251 -29.80 7.83 -5.32
CA ASN A 251 -28.44 8.37 -5.22
C ASN A 251 -28.44 9.91 -5.13
N LEU A 252 -29.29 10.58 -5.93
CA LEU A 252 -29.45 12.02 -5.91
C LEU A 252 -30.03 12.51 -4.56
N PHE A 253 -31.10 11.89 -4.06
CA PHE A 253 -31.69 12.21 -2.75
C PHE A 253 -30.73 11.95 -1.59
N SER A 254 -29.97 10.85 -1.64
CA SER A 254 -28.91 10.57 -0.68
C SER A 254 -27.88 11.70 -0.62
N ARG A 255 -27.40 12.15 -1.79
CA ARG A 255 -26.43 13.27 -1.87
C ARG A 255 -27.06 14.57 -1.36
N LEU A 256 -28.31 14.84 -1.75
CA LEU A 256 -29.05 16.02 -1.33
C LEU A 256 -29.22 16.08 0.19
N ALA A 257 -29.68 14.99 0.80
CA ALA A 257 -29.86 14.88 2.24
C ALA A 257 -28.53 15.06 2.98
N HIS A 258 -27.43 14.48 2.45
CA HIS A 258 -26.11 14.62 3.04
C HIS A 258 -25.60 16.06 3.05
N ASP A 259 -25.76 16.77 1.94
CA ASP A 259 -25.25 18.13 1.82
C ASP A 259 -26.08 19.12 2.66
N ASN A 260 -27.40 18.89 2.82
CA ASN A 260 -28.38 19.84 3.38
C ASN A 260 -29.09 19.35 4.66
N ILE A 261 -28.35 18.75 5.59
CA ILE A 261 -28.89 18.30 6.89
C ILE A 261 -29.49 19.49 7.64
N GLY A 262 -30.75 19.36 8.06
CA GLY A 262 -31.50 20.38 8.79
C GLY A 262 -32.23 21.42 7.93
N TYR A 263 -32.17 21.30 6.59
CA TYR A 263 -32.85 22.23 5.66
C TYR A 263 -34.00 21.61 4.87
N ILE A 264 -34.17 20.28 4.95
CA ILE A 264 -35.23 19.53 4.27
C ILE A 264 -35.98 18.72 5.33
N ASP A 265 -37.30 18.88 5.38
CA ASP A 265 -38.15 18.04 6.21
C ASP A 265 -38.42 16.71 5.50
N TRP A 266 -37.80 15.65 6.00
CA TRP A 266 -37.98 14.29 5.48
C TRP A 266 -39.09 13.53 6.21
N THR A 267 -39.61 14.04 7.34
CA THR A 267 -40.53 13.32 8.24
C THR A 267 -41.73 12.70 7.52
N PRO A 268 -42.43 13.39 6.61
CA PRO A 268 -43.57 12.82 5.87
C PRO A 268 -43.21 11.63 4.97
N HIS A 269 -41.92 11.45 4.64
CA HIS A 269 -41.45 10.48 3.65
C HIS A 269 -40.71 9.29 4.27
N ILE A 270 -40.32 9.38 5.55
CA ILE A 270 -39.58 8.34 6.28
C ILE A 270 -40.23 6.95 6.14
N PRO A 271 -41.54 6.75 6.42
CA PRO A 271 -42.13 5.41 6.39
C PRO A 271 -42.02 4.74 5.01
N MET A 272 -42.16 5.51 3.93
CA MET A 272 -42.03 5.00 2.57
C MET A 272 -40.56 4.68 2.23
N ILE A 273 -39.62 5.54 2.64
CA ILE A 273 -38.18 5.32 2.42
C ILE A 273 -37.71 4.01 3.06
N PHE A 274 -38.05 3.79 4.33
CA PHE A 274 -37.67 2.56 5.04
C PHE A 274 -38.36 1.32 4.45
N THR A 275 -39.62 1.45 4.03
CA THR A 275 -40.36 0.35 3.39
C THR A 275 -39.73 -0.04 2.05
N ARG A 276 -39.35 0.93 1.21
CA ARG A 276 -38.68 0.67 -0.07
C ARG A 276 -37.27 0.12 0.12
N LEU A 277 -36.54 0.61 1.12
CA LEU A 277 -35.25 0.03 1.51
C LEU A 277 -35.39 -1.43 1.93
N LEU A 278 -36.35 -1.75 2.80
CA LEU A 278 -36.59 -3.13 3.22
C LEU A 278 -36.90 -4.05 2.04
N ARG A 279 -37.77 -3.60 1.13
CA ARG A 279 -38.08 -4.30 -0.13
C ARG A 279 -36.84 -4.46 -1.02
N SER A 280 -35.93 -3.50 -1.00
CA SER A 280 -34.73 -3.54 -1.82
C SER A 280 -33.80 -4.69 -1.43
N PHE A 281 -33.80 -5.15 -0.17
CA PHE A 281 -33.01 -6.31 0.25
C PHE A 281 -33.49 -7.64 -0.35
N CYS A 282 -34.67 -7.67 -0.98
CA CYS A 282 -35.23 -8.84 -1.67
C CYS A 282 -35.26 -10.09 -0.77
N LEU A 283 -35.68 -9.92 0.48
CA LEU A 283 -35.73 -11.00 1.48
C LEU A 283 -36.84 -12.00 1.14
N PRO A 284 -36.62 -13.32 1.30
CA PRO A 284 -37.68 -14.31 1.16
C PRO A 284 -38.60 -14.24 2.38
N VAL A 285 -39.80 -13.71 2.19
CA VAL A 285 -40.84 -13.64 3.22
C VAL A 285 -42.06 -14.42 2.73
N GLY A 286 -42.56 -15.35 3.55
CA GLY A 286 -43.73 -16.19 3.24
C GLY A 286 -43.38 -17.57 2.63
N ALA A 287 -44.31 -18.53 2.77
CA ALA A 287 -44.13 -19.88 2.24
C ALA A 287 -44.37 -19.92 0.72
N LYS A 288 -43.40 -20.45 -0.04
CA LYS A 288 -43.50 -20.78 -1.48
C LYS A 288 -43.73 -19.61 -2.47
N GLN A 289 -43.43 -18.36 -2.12
CA GLN A 289 -43.48 -17.27 -3.11
C GLN A 289 -42.16 -17.16 -3.90
N LEU A 290 -42.24 -17.32 -5.22
CA LEU A 290 -41.15 -16.98 -6.14
C LEU A 290 -40.89 -15.47 -6.07
N ILE A 291 -39.71 -15.07 -5.61
CA ILE A 291 -39.29 -13.67 -5.62
C ILE A 291 -39.16 -13.27 -7.10
N PRO A 292 -39.89 -12.23 -7.59
CA PRO A 292 -39.70 -11.73 -8.94
C PRO A 292 -38.23 -11.36 -9.14
N ASN A 293 -37.66 -11.61 -10.32
CA ASN A 293 -36.27 -11.28 -10.64
C ASN A 293 -36.10 -9.73 -10.70
N ARG A 294 -36.08 -9.09 -9.53
CA ARG A 294 -35.86 -7.65 -9.36
C ARG A 294 -34.37 -7.38 -9.44
N ASN A 295 -33.99 -6.24 -9.99
CA ASN A 295 -32.60 -5.83 -10.02
C ASN A 295 -32.11 -5.61 -8.57
N GLN A 296 -31.35 -6.58 -8.06
CA GLN A 296 -30.82 -6.57 -6.69
C GLN A 296 -29.84 -5.42 -6.43
N ASN A 297 -29.46 -4.65 -7.46
CA ASN A 297 -28.51 -3.55 -7.36
C ASN A 297 -29.13 -2.16 -7.50
N ALA A 298 -30.47 -2.04 -7.54
CA ALA A 298 -31.12 -0.73 -7.72
C ALA A 298 -30.78 0.28 -6.60
N TYR A 299 -30.59 -0.18 -5.36
CA TYR A 299 -30.29 0.68 -4.21
C TYR A 299 -28.87 0.42 -3.72
N GLU A 300 -27.95 1.34 -4.01
CA GLU A 300 -26.58 1.26 -3.51
C GLU A 300 -26.58 1.43 -1.98
N ILE A 301 -25.97 0.48 -1.28
CA ILE A 301 -25.99 0.43 0.19
C ILE A 301 -25.30 1.64 0.81
N VAL A 302 -24.17 2.11 0.24
CA VAL A 302 -23.45 3.27 0.76
C VAL A 302 -24.30 4.53 0.69
N ASN A 303 -24.98 4.77 -0.43
CA ASN A 303 -25.84 5.93 -0.62
C ASN A 303 -27.08 5.82 0.27
N THR A 304 -27.70 4.65 0.34
CA THR A 304 -28.86 4.46 1.22
C THR A 304 -28.51 4.65 2.70
N SER A 305 -27.37 4.11 3.16
CA SER A 305 -26.86 4.37 4.51
C SER A 305 -26.56 5.85 4.75
N THR A 306 -26.03 6.55 3.74
CA THR A 306 -25.79 8.00 3.82
C THR A 306 -27.10 8.77 3.93
N TRP A 307 -28.12 8.38 3.17
CA TRP A 307 -29.45 9.00 3.21
C TRP A 307 -30.09 8.84 4.58
N ILE A 308 -30.17 7.62 5.11
CA ILE A 308 -30.70 7.33 6.46
C ILE A 308 -29.98 8.17 7.49
N VAL A 309 -28.64 8.08 7.52
CA VAL A 309 -27.83 8.80 8.50
C VAL A 309 -27.99 10.30 8.36
N SER A 310 -28.25 10.85 7.19
CA SER A 310 -28.39 12.30 7.00
C SER A 310 -29.77 12.83 7.42
N MET A 311 -30.79 11.97 7.44
CA MET A 311 -32.14 12.30 7.93
C MET A 311 -32.26 12.28 9.47
N MET A 312 -31.32 11.65 10.18
CA MET A 312 -31.35 11.56 11.65
C MET A 312 -31.17 12.92 12.36
N GLY A 313 -31.42 12.98 13.66
CA GLY A 313 -31.26 14.19 14.47
C GLY A 313 -32.41 15.18 14.29
N GLY A 314 -32.34 16.31 15.00
CA GLY A 314 -33.49 17.19 15.15
C GLY A 314 -34.32 16.85 16.38
N PRO A 315 -35.44 17.55 16.60
CA PRO A 315 -36.34 17.32 17.73
C PRO A 315 -37.22 16.07 17.58
N ASP A 316 -37.30 15.49 16.37
CA ASP A 316 -38.12 14.33 16.05
C ASP A 316 -37.23 13.07 15.93
N ASP A 317 -37.51 12.05 16.74
CA ASP A 317 -36.80 10.77 16.75
C ASP A 317 -37.40 9.73 15.76
N CYS A 318 -38.31 10.15 14.87
CA CYS A 318 -38.97 9.27 13.90
C CYS A 318 -38.01 8.38 13.08
N VAL A 319 -36.87 8.90 12.61
CA VAL A 319 -35.88 8.09 11.86
C VAL A 319 -35.28 7.00 12.75
N GLN A 320 -34.98 7.33 14.00
CA GLN A 320 -34.38 6.41 14.97
C GLN A 320 -35.33 5.26 15.27
N GLU A 321 -36.62 5.53 15.49
CA GLU A 321 -37.64 4.48 15.64
C GLU A 321 -37.69 3.52 14.43
N HIS A 322 -37.61 4.06 13.21
CA HIS A 322 -37.65 3.26 12.00
C HIS A 322 -36.38 2.40 11.82
N ILE A 323 -35.22 2.88 12.26
CA ILE A 323 -33.99 2.07 12.32
C ILE A 323 -34.20 0.90 13.29
N THR A 324 -34.74 1.16 14.49
CA THR A 324 -35.03 0.12 15.48
C THR A 324 -35.99 -0.94 14.92
N LYS A 325 -37.09 -0.51 14.29
CA LYS A 325 -38.07 -1.39 13.64
C LYS A 325 -37.42 -2.20 12.50
N LEU A 326 -36.56 -1.57 11.69
CA LEU A 326 -35.85 -2.23 10.59
C LEU A 326 -34.89 -3.32 11.10
N PHE A 327 -34.04 -3.04 12.08
CA PHE A 327 -33.10 -4.04 12.60
C PHE A 327 -33.79 -5.18 13.34
N LYS A 328 -34.93 -4.92 14.00
CA LYS A 328 -35.81 -5.98 14.52
C LYS A 328 -36.33 -6.88 13.40
N ALA A 329 -36.83 -6.31 12.30
CA ALA A 329 -37.30 -7.08 11.15
C ALA A 329 -36.20 -7.88 10.43
N LEU A 330 -34.97 -7.34 10.38
CA LEU A 330 -33.82 -7.99 9.75
C LEU A 330 -33.13 -9.03 10.64
N HIS A 331 -33.43 -9.09 11.94
CA HIS A 331 -32.69 -9.88 12.92
C HIS A 331 -32.54 -11.36 12.54
N SER A 332 -33.64 -12.01 12.14
CA SER A 332 -33.63 -13.42 11.74
C SER A 332 -32.73 -13.70 10.52
N PHE A 333 -32.57 -12.74 9.62
CA PHE A 333 -31.74 -12.87 8.41
C PHE A 333 -30.24 -12.68 8.66
N TYR A 334 -29.86 -12.15 9.83
CA TYR A 334 -28.47 -12.09 10.27
C TYR A 334 -28.01 -13.38 10.97
N HIS A 335 -28.94 -14.28 11.32
CA HIS A 335 -28.61 -15.52 12.02
C HIS A 335 -27.67 -16.41 11.20
N PRO A 336 -26.59 -16.98 11.79
CA PRO A 336 -25.63 -17.83 11.08
C PRO A 336 -26.22 -19.04 10.35
N SER A 337 -27.40 -19.50 10.77
CA SER A 337 -28.15 -20.58 10.11
C SER A 337 -28.98 -20.10 8.91
N ASN A 338 -29.30 -18.81 8.83
CA ASN A 338 -30.19 -18.21 7.84
C ASN A 338 -29.41 -17.48 6.75
N VAL A 339 -28.66 -18.26 6.00
CA VAL A 339 -27.72 -17.76 5.00
C VAL A 339 -28.33 -17.84 3.60
N GLY A 340 -28.18 -16.78 2.81
CA GLY A 340 -28.71 -16.72 1.45
C GLY A 340 -28.17 -15.56 0.63
N ARG A 341 -28.81 -15.27 -0.49
CA ARG A 341 -28.37 -14.19 -1.42
C ARG A 341 -28.34 -12.81 -0.77
N TRP A 342 -29.17 -12.59 0.27
CA TRP A 342 -29.23 -11.33 1.02
C TRP A 342 -28.03 -11.12 1.96
N THR A 343 -27.36 -12.18 2.40
CA THR A 343 -26.35 -12.13 3.48
C THR A 343 -25.23 -11.14 3.20
N ILE A 344 -24.69 -11.13 1.98
CA ILE A 344 -23.61 -10.20 1.58
C ILE A 344 -24.09 -8.74 1.63
N ARG A 345 -25.32 -8.49 1.15
CA ARG A 345 -25.88 -7.14 1.10
C ARG A 345 -26.26 -6.61 2.48
N LEU A 346 -26.80 -7.47 3.34
CA LEU A 346 -27.06 -7.15 4.75
C LEU A 346 -25.75 -6.91 5.52
N GLY A 347 -24.71 -7.74 5.33
CA GLY A 347 -23.39 -7.50 5.91
C GLY A 347 -22.80 -6.16 5.49
N SER A 348 -22.91 -5.81 4.20
CA SER A 348 -22.52 -4.49 3.69
C SER A 348 -23.29 -3.34 4.34
N PHE A 349 -24.61 -3.51 4.57
CA PHE A 349 -25.44 -2.50 5.24
C PHE A 349 -25.05 -2.35 6.72
N LEU A 350 -24.87 -3.46 7.43
CA LEU A 350 -24.43 -3.51 8.83
C LEU A 350 -23.10 -2.79 9.06
N HIS A 351 -22.16 -2.89 8.11
CA HIS A 351 -20.90 -2.15 8.16
C HIS A 351 -21.05 -0.67 7.76
N ASN A 352 -21.72 -0.38 6.64
CA ASN A 352 -21.73 0.98 6.07
C ASN A 352 -22.59 1.96 6.86
N LEU A 353 -23.67 1.50 7.52
CA LEU A 353 -24.54 2.38 8.30
C LEU A 353 -23.79 3.02 9.49
N PRO A 354 -23.16 2.27 10.42
CA PRO A 354 -22.30 2.85 11.47
C PRO A 354 -21.15 3.70 10.93
N LYS A 355 -20.56 3.30 9.79
CA LYS A 355 -19.46 4.05 9.16
C LYS A 355 -19.92 5.44 8.71
N MET A 356 -21.10 5.54 8.08
CA MET A 356 -21.65 6.83 7.69
C MET A 356 -22.04 7.65 8.92
N PHE A 357 -22.57 7.01 9.97
CA PHE A 357 -22.89 7.66 11.24
C PHE A 357 -21.65 8.30 11.89
N VAL A 358 -20.55 7.56 12.00
CA VAL A 358 -19.26 8.09 12.50
C VAL A 358 -18.75 9.24 11.63
N ARG A 359 -18.91 9.17 10.31
CA ARG A 359 -18.53 10.27 9.40
C ARG A 359 -19.38 11.52 9.60
N ARG A 360 -20.69 11.38 9.85
CA ARG A 360 -21.58 12.49 10.21
C ARG A 360 -21.14 13.11 11.53
N LEU A 361 -20.94 12.31 12.57
CA LEU A 361 -20.50 12.79 13.88
C LEU A 361 -19.14 13.51 13.81
N ARG A 362 -18.22 12.99 12.98
CA ARG A 362 -16.95 13.68 12.68
C ARG A 362 -17.18 15.04 12.02
N ARG A 363 -18.11 15.16 11.07
CA ARG A 363 -18.45 16.44 10.42
C ARG A 363 -19.03 17.43 11.44
N GLU A 364 -19.84 16.97 12.38
CA GLU A 364 -20.50 17.80 13.39
C GLU A 364 -19.56 18.28 14.51
N ARG A 365 -18.70 17.39 15.04
CA ARG A 365 -17.94 17.63 16.27
C ARG A 365 -16.44 17.85 16.09
N TYR A 366 -15.80 17.25 15.07
CA TYR A 366 -14.33 17.14 15.01
C TYR A 366 -13.68 17.74 13.77
N LYS A 367 -14.45 17.99 12.70
CA LYS A 367 -13.93 18.58 11.47
C LYS A 367 -13.86 20.10 11.65
N ALA A 368 -12.72 20.70 11.30
CA ALA A 368 -12.59 22.15 11.28
C ALA A 368 -13.63 22.77 10.33
N LEU A 369 -14.18 23.92 10.73
CA LEU A 369 -15.08 24.70 9.90
C LEU A 369 -14.40 25.04 8.57
N SER A 370 -15.19 24.98 7.50
CA SER A 370 -14.77 25.25 6.13
C SER A 370 -15.87 26.03 5.44
N TRP A 371 -15.65 26.50 4.21
CA TRP A 371 -16.69 27.19 3.42
C TRP A 371 -17.95 26.35 3.15
N LEU A 372 -17.88 25.02 3.33
CA LEU A 372 -19.06 24.15 3.24
C LEU A 372 -20.06 24.49 4.37
N PRO A 373 -21.37 24.52 4.09
CA PRO A 373 -22.38 24.84 5.08
C PRO A 373 -22.26 23.96 6.34
N PRO A 374 -22.16 24.56 7.54
CA PRO A 374 -22.19 23.81 8.79
C PRO A 374 -23.59 23.24 9.01
N ILE A 375 -23.66 22.15 9.78
CA ILE A 375 -24.93 21.55 10.19
C ILE A 375 -25.52 22.44 11.30
N PRO A 376 -26.80 22.86 11.21
CA PRO A 376 -27.46 23.64 12.26
C PRO A 376 -27.42 22.93 13.61
N ASP A 377 -27.23 23.69 14.70
CA ASP A 377 -27.12 23.12 16.06
C ASP A 377 -28.36 22.31 16.45
N SER A 378 -29.55 22.73 16.01
CA SER A 378 -30.82 22.03 16.24
C SER A 378 -30.87 20.61 15.67
N HIS A 379 -30.05 20.30 14.66
CA HIS A 379 -30.03 19.01 13.96
C HIS A 379 -28.73 18.23 14.17
N LYS A 380 -27.87 18.66 15.10
CA LYS A 380 -26.70 17.88 15.51
C LYS A 380 -27.16 16.68 16.35
N LEU A 381 -26.42 15.57 16.25
CA LEU A 381 -26.75 14.34 16.98
C LEU A 381 -26.44 14.51 18.47
N THR A 382 -27.46 14.27 19.31
CA THR A 382 -27.32 14.30 20.77
C THR A 382 -26.69 13.01 21.29
N ASP A 383 -26.17 13.04 22.51
CA ASP A 383 -25.57 11.84 23.11
C ASP A 383 -26.60 10.73 23.38
N ALA A 384 -27.87 11.06 23.62
CA ALA A 384 -28.95 10.09 23.76
C ALA A 384 -29.25 9.37 22.43
N GLN A 385 -29.36 10.12 21.33
CA GLN A 385 -29.58 9.56 19.99
C GLN A 385 -28.44 8.64 19.54
N ILE A 386 -27.19 8.99 19.89
CA ILE A 386 -26.04 8.11 19.63
C ILE A 386 -26.15 6.79 20.40
N THR A 387 -26.55 6.85 21.67
CA THR A 387 -26.77 5.65 22.51
C THR A 387 -27.85 4.75 21.93
N GLU A 388 -29.01 5.33 21.57
CA GLU A 388 -30.13 4.56 21.01
C GLU A 388 -29.78 3.93 19.65
N PHE A 389 -29.02 4.64 18.80
CA PHE A 389 -28.51 4.09 17.55
C PHE A 389 -27.66 2.84 17.78
N VAL A 390 -26.74 2.87 18.77
CA VAL A 390 -25.89 1.71 19.09
C VAL A 390 -26.73 0.54 19.59
N GLU A 391 -27.67 0.76 20.51
CA GLU A 391 -28.55 -0.29 21.04
C GLU A 391 -29.41 -0.94 19.95
N SER A 392 -29.90 -0.16 18.99
CA SER A 392 -30.74 -0.64 17.88
C SER A 392 -30.05 -1.69 17.01
N LEU A 393 -28.73 -1.55 16.82
CA LEU A 393 -27.93 -2.43 15.97
C LEU A 393 -27.32 -3.61 16.74
N LYS A 394 -27.14 -3.47 18.06
CA LYS A 394 -26.40 -4.39 18.94
C LYS A 394 -26.80 -5.84 18.75
N SER A 395 -28.09 -6.16 18.86
CA SER A 395 -28.59 -7.54 18.82
C SER A 395 -28.26 -8.22 17.48
N SER A 396 -28.59 -7.59 16.36
CA SER A 396 -28.34 -8.14 15.03
C SER A 396 -26.85 -8.22 14.70
N LEU A 397 -26.03 -7.30 15.23
CA LEU A 397 -24.58 -7.32 15.06
C LEU A 397 -23.92 -8.52 15.73
N PHE A 398 -24.27 -8.82 16.98
CA PHE A 398 -23.70 -9.96 17.71
C PHE A 398 -24.13 -11.31 17.14
N VAL A 399 -25.30 -11.37 16.50
CA VAL A 399 -25.73 -12.53 15.74
C VAL A 399 -24.93 -12.66 14.44
N ALA A 400 -24.74 -11.55 13.70
CA ALA A 400 -23.97 -11.52 12.46
C ALA A 400 -22.48 -11.85 12.65
N MET A 401 -21.94 -11.62 13.85
CA MET A 401 -20.54 -11.92 14.21
C MET A 401 -20.14 -13.37 13.89
N PHE A 402 -21.06 -14.32 14.04
CA PHE A 402 -20.81 -15.74 13.81
C PHE A 402 -21.25 -16.22 12.41
N SER A 403 -21.42 -15.29 11.46
CA SER A 403 -21.82 -15.62 10.08
C SER A 403 -20.86 -16.60 9.40
N LYS A 404 -21.42 -17.56 8.66
CA LYS A 404 -20.67 -18.53 7.85
C LYS A 404 -19.90 -17.89 6.68
N PHE A 405 -20.26 -16.67 6.28
CA PHE A 405 -19.58 -15.91 5.23
C PHE A 405 -18.36 -15.12 5.73
N GLY A 406 -18.10 -15.14 7.06
CA GLY A 406 -17.01 -14.43 7.70
C GLY A 406 -17.50 -13.35 8.67
N SER A 407 -16.61 -12.94 9.57
CA SER A 407 -16.88 -11.97 10.65
C SER A 407 -16.34 -10.56 10.35
N GLN A 408 -15.82 -10.31 9.14
CA GLN A 408 -15.11 -9.06 8.82
C GLN A 408 -16.05 -7.85 8.84
N GLU A 409 -17.22 -7.94 8.20
CA GLU A 409 -18.21 -6.85 8.18
C GLU A 409 -18.71 -6.53 9.58
N ALA A 410 -18.96 -7.57 10.40
CA ALA A 410 -19.36 -7.42 11.79
C ALA A 410 -18.24 -6.76 12.63
N SER A 411 -16.99 -7.20 12.47
CA SER A 411 -15.83 -6.59 13.15
C SER A 411 -15.67 -5.11 12.80
N MET A 412 -15.84 -4.73 11.52
CA MET A 412 -15.80 -3.34 11.10
C MET A 412 -16.96 -2.50 11.66
N ALA A 413 -18.15 -3.09 11.79
CA ALA A 413 -19.30 -2.45 12.44
C ALA A 413 -19.06 -2.28 13.95
N LEU A 414 -18.59 -3.33 14.64
CA LEU A 414 -18.22 -3.30 16.06
C LEU A 414 -17.21 -2.20 16.35
N ARG A 415 -16.16 -2.05 15.54
CA ARG A 415 -15.20 -0.94 15.70
C ARG A 415 -15.89 0.42 15.71
N ASN A 416 -16.76 0.67 14.72
CA ASN A 416 -17.42 1.96 14.58
C ASN A 416 -18.37 2.21 15.76
N LEU A 417 -19.13 1.20 16.20
CA LEU A 417 -20.03 1.33 17.36
C LEU A 417 -19.26 1.46 18.69
N ALA A 418 -18.17 0.70 18.88
CA ALA A 418 -17.32 0.81 20.06
C ALA A 418 -16.59 2.16 20.13
N THR A 419 -16.31 2.79 18.99
CA THR A 419 -15.79 4.17 18.95
C THR A 419 -16.84 5.19 19.44
N LEU A 420 -18.13 4.86 19.36
CA LEU A 420 -19.23 5.72 19.82
C LEU A 420 -19.59 5.46 21.30
N ARG A 421 -19.80 4.20 21.66
CA ARG A 421 -20.24 3.74 23.00
C ARG A 421 -19.57 2.41 23.36
N PRO A 422 -18.30 2.42 23.82
CA PRO A 422 -17.59 1.19 24.20
C PRO A 422 -18.28 0.43 25.34
N GLU A 423 -18.92 1.13 26.28
CA GLU A 423 -19.61 0.58 27.44
C GLU A 423 -20.82 -0.31 27.09
N ILE A 424 -21.38 -0.14 25.88
CA ILE A 424 -22.51 -0.95 25.38
C ILE A 424 -22.03 -2.14 24.55
N VAL A 425 -20.88 -1.98 23.88
CA VAL A 425 -20.39 -2.91 22.85
C VAL A 425 -19.32 -3.85 23.39
N ALA A 426 -18.42 -3.38 24.24
CA ALA A 426 -17.30 -4.19 24.74
C ALA A 426 -17.77 -5.31 25.68
N PRO A 427 -18.63 -5.08 26.70
CA PRO A 427 -19.01 -6.14 27.64
C PRO A 427 -19.66 -7.37 26.97
N PRO A 428 -20.67 -7.23 26.08
CA PRO A 428 -21.27 -8.41 25.43
C PRO A 428 -20.32 -9.13 24.48
N LEU A 429 -19.30 -8.45 23.95
CA LEU A 429 -18.24 -9.10 23.17
C LEU A 429 -17.33 -9.92 24.10
N LEU A 430 -16.94 -9.37 25.24
CA LEU A 430 -16.12 -10.05 26.24
C LEU A 430 -16.84 -11.28 26.81
N GLU A 431 -18.12 -11.16 27.16
CA GLU A 431 -18.99 -12.28 27.58
C GLU A 431 -19.02 -13.45 26.59
N LYS A 432 -18.84 -13.17 25.29
CA LYS A 432 -18.76 -14.20 24.23
C LYS A 432 -17.34 -14.67 23.97
N MET A 433 -16.35 -13.81 24.22
CA MET A 433 -14.94 -14.06 23.98
C MET A 433 -14.36 -15.03 25.01
N TYR A 434 -14.61 -14.82 26.30
CA TYR A 434 -14.08 -15.68 27.37
C TYR A 434 -14.50 -17.15 27.18
N PRO A 435 -15.80 -17.49 27.01
CA PRO A 435 -16.21 -18.87 26.74
C PRO A 435 -15.65 -19.44 25.43
N ALA A 436 -15.49 -18.59 24.39
CA ALA A 436 -14.94 -19.03 23.11
C ALA A 436 -13.45 -19.38 23.20
N MET A 437 -12.70 -18.78 24.12
CA MET A 437 -11.30 -19.13 24.38
C MET A 437 -11.14 -20.37 25.24
N GLU A 438 -12.10 -20.65 26.12
CA GLU A 438 -12.08 -21.83 26.99
C GLU A 438 -12.55 -23.11 26.26
N THR A 439 -13.50 -22.97 25.33
CA THR A 439 -14.11 -24.11 24.62
C THR A 439 -13.27 -24.56 23.42
N LEU A 440 -12.96 -25.86 23.36
CA LEU A 440 -12.24 -26.48 22.23
C LEU A 440 -13.16 -26.95 21.09
N ILE A 441 -14.47 -26.97 21.31
CA ILE A 441 -15.45 -27.63 20.44
C ILE A 441 -15.89 -26.72 19.28
N GLU A 442 -15.82 -25.39 19.44
CA GLU A 442 -16.37 -24.41 18.49
C GLU A 442 -15.29 -23.44 17.93
N PRO A 443 -14.30 -23.94 17.16
CA PRO A 443 -13.15 -23.14 16.71
C PRO A 443 -13.54 -21.93 15.85
N HIS A 444 -14.65 -22.02 15.13
CA HIS A 444 -15.18 -20.92 14.33
C HIS A 444 -15.61 -19.71 15.18
N ARG A 445 -16.11 -19.95 16.41
CA ARG A 445 -16.49 -18.87 17.33
C ARG A 445 -15.25 -18.17 17.89
N LEU A 446 -14.22 -18.92 18.24
CA LEU A 446 -12.94 -18.37 18.69
C LEU A 446 -12.35 -17.40 17.65
N ILE A 447 -12.24 -17.86 16.40
CA ILE A 447 -11.71 -17.03 15.30
C ILE A 447 -12.57 -15.77 15.10
N ALA A 448 -13.91 -15.90 15.14
CA ALA A 448 -14.81 -14.77 14.99
C ALA A 448 -14.63 -13.73 16.11
N CYS A 449 -14.58 -14.19 17.38
CA CYS A 449 -14.39 -13.32 18.53
C CYS A 449 -13.00 -12.65 18.52
N MET A 450 -11.93 -13.36 18.16
CA MET A 450 -10.57 -12.79 18.02
C MET A 450 -10.50 -11.69 16.95
N ILE A 451 -11.12 -11.89 15.78
CA ILE A 451 -11.19 -10.86 14.73
C ILE A 451 -11.98 -9.63 15.21
N CYS A 452 -13.00 -9.83 16.04
CA CYS A 452 -13.83 -8.74 16.55
C CYS A 452 -13.15 -7.96 17.68
N ILE A 453 -12.46 -8.63 18.60
CA ILE A 453 -11.78 -7.94 19.71
C ILE A 453 -10.61 -7.09 19.22
N VAL A 454 -9.90 -7.51 18.17
CA VAL A 454 -8.87 -6.69 17.48
C VAL A 454 -9.42 -5.34 16.99
N SER A 455 -10.69 -5.28 16.62
CA SER A 455 -11.36 -4.06 16.17
C SER A 455 -11.86 -3.18 17.32
N VAL A 456 -12.07 -3.75 18.51
CA VAL A 456 -12.68 -3.08 19.68
C VAL A 456 -11.65 -2.68 20.75
N ILE A 457 -10.50 -3.35 20.81
CA ILE A 457 -9.44 -3.13 21.81
C ILE A 457 -9.02 -1.66 21.90
N ARG A 458 -8.83 -0.98 20.76
CA ARG A 458 -8.40 0.42 20.78
C ARG A 458 -9.47 1.34 21.38
N PRO A 459 -10.73 1.35 20.91
CA PRO A 459 -11.81 2.08 21.58
C PRO A 459 -11.97 1.75 23.07
N MET A 460 -11.76 0.49 23.45
CA MET A 460 -11.81 0.00 24.83
C MET A 460 -10.72 0.65 25.71
N LEU A 461 -9.52 0.86 25.18
CA LEU A 461 -8.42 1.50 25.90
C LEU A 461 -8.47 3.04 25.89
N THR A 462 -8.94 3.64 24.79
CA THR A 462 -8.89 5.10 24.63
C THR A 462 -10.03 5.87 25.30
N SER A 463 -11.01 5.17 25.87
CA SER A 463 -12.25 5.76 26.39
C SER A 463 -12.48 5.45 27.87
N PRO A 464 -11.51 5.72 28.78
CA PRO A 464 -11.63 5.38 30.20
C PRO A 464 -12.81 6.09 30.88
N LYS A 465 -13.25 7.24 30.33
CA LYS A 465 -14.46 7.94 30.78
C LYS A 465 -15.73 7.09 30.70
N TYR A 466 -15.86 6.29 29.64
CA TYR A 466 -17.07 5.52 29.37
C TYR A 466 -16.95 4.08 29.87
N TYR A 467 -15.75 3.48 29.74
CA TYR A 467 -15.51 2.10 30.13
C TYR A 467 -14.15 1.98 30.85
N PRO A 468 -14.08 2.33 32.15
CA PRO A 468 -12.83 2.34 32.90
C PRO A 468 -12.22 0.94 33.06
N GLU A 469 -13.05 -0.12 33.11
CA GLU A 469 -12.62 -1.51 33.29
C GLU A 469 -11.89 -2.11 32.07
N GLY A 470 -11.95 -1.44 30.92
CA GLY A 470 -11.39 -1.92 29.65
C GLY A 470 -9.95 -2.43 29.72
N PRO A 471 -9.00 -1.67 30.29
CA PRO A 471 -7.61 -2.09 30.45
C PRO A 471 -7.44 -3.40 31.23
N SER A 472 -8.24 -3.67 32.25
CA SER A 472 -8.12 -4.89 33.07
C SER A 472 -8.35 -6.19 32.30
N HIS A 473 -9.03 -6.13 31.15
CA HIS A 473 -9.24 -7.29 30.29
C HIS A 473 -8.02 -7.64 29.42
N VAL A 474 -7.07 -6.72 29.20
CA VAL A 474 -5.97 -6.90 28.24
C VAL A 474 -5.12 -8.12 28.56
N LEU A 475 -4.57 -8.18 29.77
CA LEU A 475 -3.66 -9.24 30.19
C LEU A 475 -4.35 -10.62 30.28
N PRO A 476 -5.56 -10.76 30.87
CA PRO A 476 -6.30 -12.02 30.84
C PRO A 476 -6.54 -12.53 29.41
N LEU A 477 -6.96 -11.66 28.48
CA LEU A 477 -7.19 -12.04 27.09
C LEU A 477 -5.88 -12.47 26.39
N LEU A 478 -4.77 -11.78 26.66
CA LEU A 478 -3.45 -12.15 26.15
C LEU A 478 -3.05 -13.55 26.63
N LYS A 479 -3.19 -13.83 27.92
CA LYS A 479 -2.88 -15.16 28.50
C LYS A 479 -3.75 -16.27 27.91
N LEU A 480 -5.06 -16.05 27.83
CA LEU A 480 -6.01 -17.02 27.26
C LEU A 480 -5.81 -17.25 25.76
N SER A 481 -5.20 -16.30 25.04
CA SER A 481 -4.92 -16.44 23.62
C SER A 481 -3.72 -17.35 23.29
N LEU A 482 -2.81 -17.60 24.25
CA LEU A 482 -1.56 -18.33 24.00
C LEU A 482 -1.74 -19.74 23.40
N PRO A 483 -2.72 -20.57 23.83
CA PRO A 483 -3.02 -21.86 23.18
C PRO A 483 -3.55 -21.73 21.74
N GLY A 484 -3.81 -20.52 21.28
CA GLY A 484 -4.12 -20.20 19.89
C GLY A 484 -2.91 -20.29 18.95
N ILE A 485 -1.70 -20.21 19.49
CA ILE A 485 -0.45 -20.46 18.76
C ILE A 485 -0.22 -21.97 18.73
N ASP A 486 -0.62 -22.59 17.63
CA ASP A 486 -0.66 -24.04 17.42
C ASP A 486 -0.07 -24.38 16.04
N ALA A 487 0.92 -25.27 16.01
CA ALA A 487 1.55 -25.73 14.77
C ALA A 487 0.57 -26.47 13.84
N ASN A 488 -0.51 -27.04 14.40
CA ASN A 488 -1.49 -27.83 13.65
C ASN A 488 -2.59 -26.97 12.99
N ASP A 489 -2.85 -25.77 13.51
CA ASP A 489 -3.88 -24.86 12.96
C ASP A 489 -3.26 -23.51 12.57
N PHE A 490 -2.80 -23.47 11.32
CA PHE A 490 -2.24 -22.27 10.71
C PHE A 490 -3.16 -21.04 10.83
N LYS A 491 -4.47 -21.22 10.65
CA LYS A 491 -5.43 -20.12 10.63
C LYS A 491 -5.63 -19.56 12.04
N LYS A 492 -5.78 -20.43 13.03
CA LYS A 492 -5.86 -20.06 14.44
C LYS A 492 -4.59 -19.34 14.90
N THR A 493 -3.43 -19.85 14.52
CA THR A 493 -2.12 -19.24 14.83
C THR A 493 -2.01 -17.84 14.23
N LEU A 494 -2.35 -17.66 12.96
CA LEU A 494 -2.26 -16.35 12.31
C LEU A 494 -3.17 -15.30 12.96
N VAL A 495 -4.41 -15.67 13.29
CA VAL A 495 -5.36 -14.77 13.95
C VAL A 495 -4.91 -14.44 15.37
N THR A 496 -4.33 -15.42 16.08
CA THR A 496 -3.77 -15.23 17.43
C THR A 496 -2.57 -14.28 17.39
N LEU A 497 -1.62 -14.49 16.46
CA LEU A 497 -0.48 -13.59 16.27
C LEU A 497 -0.93 -12.16 15.93
N GLN A 498 -1.94 -12.02 15.07
CA GLN A 498 -2.52 -10.70 14.74
C GLN A 498 -3.14 -10.03 15.98
N MET A 499 -3.86 -10.80 16.82
CA MET A 499 -4.44 -10.31 18.06
C MET A 499 -3.36 -9.83 19.02
N VAL A 500 -2.37 -10.67 19.32
CA VAL A 500 -1.24 -10.34 20.19
C VAL A 500 -0.51 -9.12 19.67
N SER A 501 -0.14 -9.09 18.39
CA SER A 501 0.55 -7.96 17.74
C SER A 501 -0.23 -6.64 17.90
N THR A 502 -1.55 -6.68 17.71
CA THR A 502 -2.40 -5.48 17.88
C THR A 502 -2.42 -5.02 19.33
N PHE A 503 -2.51 -5.94 20.29
CA PHE A 503 -2.60 -5.60 21.71
C PHE A 503 -1.27 -5.03 22.22
N VAL A 504 -0.15 -5.67 21.90
CA VAL A 504 1.17 -5.23 22.36
C VAL A 504 1.56 -3.89 21.73
N THR A 505 1.19 -3.61 20.48
CA THR A 505 1.43 -2.29 19.88
C THR A 505 0.65 -1.14 20.52
N LEU A 506 -0.37 -1.45 21.34
CA LEU A 506 -1.18 -0.47 22.06
C LEU A 506 -0.68 -0.20 23.48
N ILE A 507 0.15 -1.06 24.07
CA ILE A 507 0.50 -0.98 25.50
C ILE A 507 2.03 -1.04 25.69
N PRO A 508 2.60 -0.22 26.58
CA PRO A 508 3.91 -0.48 27.16
C PRO A 508 3.87 -1.72 28.05
N ILE A 509 4.80 -2.65 27.85
CA ILE A 509 4.95 -3.87 28.65
C ILE A 509 6.02 -3.60 29.71
N VAL A 510 5.58 -2.98 30.79
CA VAL A 510 6.43 -2.58 31.93
C VAL A 510 5.76 -3.09 33.20
N ASP A 511 6.52 -3.78 34.04
CA ASP A 511 6.07 -4.10 35.39
C ASP A 511 6.09 -2.82 36.23
N CYS A 512 4.91 -2.35 36.61
CA CYS A 512 4.69 -1.18 37.44
C CYS A 512 3.96 -1.54 38.74
N SER A 513 4.04 -2.81 39.18
CA SER A 513 3.41 -3.27 40.42
C SER A 513 3.86 -2.48 41.65
N GLU A 514 5.12 -2.07 41.71
CA GLU A 514 5.67 -1.21 42.78
C GLU A 514 5.05 0.20 42.83
N ALA A 515 4.48 0.68 41.71
CA ALA A 515 3.84 1.99 41.65
C ALA A 515 2.60 2.08 42.56
N SER A 516 1.95 0.94 42.84
CA SER A 516 0.80 0.87 43.73
C SER A 516 1.10 1.31 45.17
N PHE A 517 2.36 1.18 45.60
CA PHE A 517 2.84 1.56 46.94
C PHE A 517 3.55 2.92 46.95
N THR A 518 4.20 3.28 45.85
CA THR A 518 5.11 4.45 45.78
C THR A 518 4.44 5.72 45.25
N VAL A 519 3.44 5.60 44.37
CA VAL A 519 2.79 6.75 43.74
C VAL A 519 1.49 7.11 44.46
N GLN A 520 1.43 8.33 44.99
CA GLN A 520 0.22 8.87 45.62
C GLN A 520 -0.78 9.35 44.55
N GLY A 521 -2.09 9.14 44.78
CA GLY A 521 -3.16 9.65 43.92
C GLY A 521 -3.66 8.69 42.82
N LEU A 522 -3.27 7.42 42.83
CA LEU A 522 -3.83 6.38 41.96
C LEU A 522 -5.22 5.94 42.46
N THR A 523 -6.16 5.74 41.53
CA THR A 523 -7.46 5.12 41.80
C THR A 523 -7.30 3.64 42.18
N GLU A 524 -8.28 3.06 42.86
CA GLU A 524 -8.26 1.63 43.23
C GLU A 524 -8.10 0.74 41.99
N HIS A 525 -8.83 1.05 40.91
CA HIS A 525 -8.70 0.36 39.64
C HIS A 525 -7.30 0.46 39.03
N GLU A 526 -6.66 1.63 39.08
CA GLU A 526 -5.28 1.79 38.61
C GLU A 526 -4.30 0.99 39.47
N LYS A 527 -4.51 0.87 40.79
CA LYS A 527 -3.67 0.04 41.67
C LYS A 527 -3.79 -1.44 41.35
N ASP A 528 -5.00 -1.92 41.08
CA ASP A 528 -5.23 -3.30 40.64
C ASP A 528 -4.56 -3.57 39.29
N LEU A 529 -4.69 -2.63 38.35
CA LEU A 529 -4.04 -2.71 37.05
C LEU A 529 -2.51 -2.74 37.19
N CYS A 530 -1.93 -1.88 38.04
CA CYS A 530 -0.49 -1.89 38.35
C CYS A 530 -0.07 -3.25 38.90
N SER A 531 -0.80 -3.77 39.89
CA SER A 531 -0.51 -5.07 40.51
C SER A 531 -0.56 -6.21 39.49
N ALA A 532 -1.49 -6.16 38.53
CA ALA A 532 -1.58 -7.13 37.45
C ALA A 532 -0.37 -7.10 36.50
N THR A 533 0.32 -5.95 36.35
CA THR A 533 1.48 -5.82 35.45
C THR A 533 2.70 -6.65 35.85
N ALA A 534 2.78 -7.11 37.11
CA ALA A 534 3.82 -8.07 37.56
C ALA A 534 3.85 -9.36 36.71
N GLN A 535 2.71 -9.72 36.12
CA GLN A 535 2.57 -10.93 35.32
C GLN A 535 3.04 -10.76 33.85
N PHE A 536 3.53 -9.59 33.45
CA PHE A 536 3.99 -9.36 32.08
C PHE A 536 5.22 -10.19 31.73
N GLU A 537 6.15 -10.36 32.67
CA GLU A 537 7.33 -11.19 32.45
C GLU A 537 6.92 -12.64 32.16
N ASP A 538 6.09 -13.24 33.03
CA ASP A 538 5.55 -14.59 32.84
C ASP A 538 4.85 -14.75 31.49
N TYR A 539 4.07 -13.73 31.10
CA TYR A 539 3.37 -13.75 29.82
C TYR A 539 4.33 -13.75 28.62
N VAL A 540 5.34 -12.87 28.63
CA VAL A 540 6.34 -12.78 27.54
C VAL A 540 7.12 -14.09 27.43
N LEU A 541 7.53 -14.68 28.56
CA LEU A 541 8.25 -15.96 28.57
C LEU A 541 7.36 -17.11 28.07
N SER A 542 6.12 -17.19 28.53
CA SER A 542 5.14 -18.19 28.08
C SER A 542 4.79 -18.04 26.59
N PHE A 543 4.71 -16.80 26.10
CA PHE A 543 4.55 -16.52 24.68
C PHE A 543 5.74 -17.05 23.88
N LEU A 544 6.97 -16.80 24.35
CA LEU A 544 8.16 -17.30 23.69
C LEU A 544 8.23 -18.83 23.68
N ASP A 545 7.78 -19.51 24.75
CA ASP A 545 7.64 -20.98 24.76
C ASP A 545 6.74 -21.47 23.63
N ARG A 546 5.59 -20.81 23.42
CA ARG A 546 4.67 -21.16 22.32
C ARG A 546 5.29 -20.91 20.95
N ILE A 547 6.05 -19.84 20.79
CA ILE A 547 6.78 -19.54 19.55
C ILE A 547 7.89 -20.57 19.30
N GLN A 548 8.63 -20.96 20.34
CA GLN A 548 9.68 -21.98 20.25
C GLN A 548 9.09 -23.34 19.85
N ASN A 549 8.01 -23.78 20.50
CA ASN A 549 7.29 -25.00 20.14
C ASN A 549 6.76 -24.95 18.70
N LEU A 550 6.24 -23.80 18.26
CA LEU A 550 5.80 -23.62 16.89
C LEU A 550 6.96 -23.80 15.90
N ILE A 551 8.14 -23.26 16.20
CA ILE A 551 9.34 -23.39 15.37
C ILE A 551 9.81 -24.84 15.28
N GLU A 552 9.83 -25.56 16.42
CA GLU A 552 10.21 -26.97 16.51
C GLU A 552 9.35 -27.85 15.60
N HIS A 553 8.03 -27.63 15.64
CA HIS A 553 7.04 -28.41 14.88
C HIS A 553 6.73 -27.86 13.48
N SER A 554 7.38 -26.76 13.04
CA SER A 554 7.25 -26.22 11.68
C SER A 554 8.26 -26.82 10.69
N SER A 555 9.09 -27.75 11.14
CA SER A 555 10.12 -28.39 10.31
C SER A 555 9.47 -29.17 9.16
N GLN A 556 10.07 -29.09 7.97
CA GLN A 556 9.62 -29.90 6.84
C GLN A 556 10.28 -31.27 6.89
N GLU A 557 9.49 -32.33 7.06
CA GLU A 557 9.93 -33.69 6.79
C GLU A 557 10.00 -33.89 5.26
N GLY A 558 11.21 -34.05 4.74
CA GLY A 558 11.48 -34.19 3.30
C GLY A 558 10.84 -35.45 2.72
N THR A 559 9.59 -35.34 2.26
CA THR A 559 8.80 -36.48 1.74
C THR A 559 8.98 -36.70 0.23
N SER A 560 9.78 -35.89 -0.47
CA SER A 560 10.04 -36.14 -1.90
C SER A 560 11.44 -35.71 -2.35
N VAL A 561 12.25 -36.68 -2.75
CA VAL A 561 13.52 -36.48 -3.43
C VAL A 561 13.23 -35.93 -4.83
N GLY A 562 13.66 -34.71 -5.13
CA GLY A 562 13.65 -34.14 -6.49
C GLY A 562 12.58 -33.09 -6.82
N ALA A 563 11.70 -32.72 -5.87
CA ALA A 563 10.84 -31.55 -6.06
C ALA A 563 11.64 -30.27 -5.77
N ILE A 564 11.52 -29.24 -6.64
CA ILE A 564 12.02 -27.89 -6.32
C ILE A 564 11.19 -27.38 -5.15
N GLU A 565 11.72 -27.50 -3.94
CA GLU A 565 11.13 -27.06 -2.69
C GLU A 565 10.88 -25.55 -2.74
N ARG A 566 9.61 -25.18 -2.98
CA ARG A 566 9.17 -23.79 -2.89
C ARG A 566 8.44 -23.62 -1.56
N GLN A 567 8.83 -22.61 -0.79
CA GLN A 567 8.06 -22.19 0.38
C GLN A 567 6.61 -21.95 -0.02
N THR A 568 5.69 -22.48 0.77
CA THR A 568 4.27 -22.25 0.52
C THR A 568 3.92 -20.80 0.91
N PRO A 569 2.92 -20.18 0.25
CA PRO A 569 2.45 -18.86 0.64
C PRO A 569 2.06 -18.77 2.12
N GLU A 570 1.52 -19.85 2.68
CA GLU A 570 1.18 -19.97 4.10
C GLU A 570 2.43 -19.80 4.96
N GLN A 571 3.51 -20.54 4.68
CA GLN A 571 4.77 -20.44 5.44
C GLN A 571 5.33 -19.01 5.41
N SER A 572 5.34 -18.34 4.26
CA SER A 572 5.81 -16.95 4.17
C SER A 572 4.95 -15.99 4.98
N VAL A 573 3.64 -16.20 5.06
CA VAL A 573 2.74 -15.38 5.89
C VAL A 573 2.99 -15.62 7.38
N LEU A 574 3.26 -16.86 7.79
CA LEU A 574 3.62 -17.19 9.17
C LEU A 574 4.95 -16.56 9.58
N GLU A 575 5.98 -16.65 8.73
CA GLU A 575 7.29 -16.02 8.96
C GLU A 575 7.14 -14.52 9.24
N VAL A 576 6.35 -13.81 8.42
CA VAL A 576 6.10 -12.37 8.61
C VAL A 576 5.25 -12.10 9.85
N GLY A 577 4.21 -12.90 10.09
CA GLY A 577 3.34 -12.78 11.26
C GLY A 577 4.09 -12.96 12.58
N LEU A 578 4.93 -13.99 12.68
CA LEU A 578 5.77 -14.27 13.84
C LEU A 578 6.79 -13.16 14.05
N ALA A 579 7.57 -12.82 13.02
CA ALA A 579 8.62 -11.82 13.13
C ALA A 579 8.07 -10.44 13.56
N SER A 580 6.93 -10.04 12.99
CA SER A 580 6.28 -8.77 13.34
C SER A 580 5.72 -8.77 14.76
N THR A 581 5.11 -9.87 15.20
CA THR A 581 4.53 -9.99 16.56
C THR A 581 5.61 -10.01 17.63
N VAL A 582 6.67 -10.81 17.45
CA VAL A 582 7.81 -10.85 18.37
C VAL A 582 8.52 -9.49 18.42
N SER A 583 8.75 -8.85 17.27
CA SER A 583 9.39 -7.54 17.25
C SER A 583 8.53 -6.47 17.92
N ALA A 584 7.21 -6.51 17.72
CA ALA A 584 6.29 -5.62 18.42
C ALA A 584 6.29 -5.87 19.93
N MET A 585 6.29 -7.13 20.38
CA MET A 585 6.38 -7.49 21.80
C MET A 585 7.66 -6.94 22.44
N LEU A 586 8.82 -7.31 21.90
CA LEU A 586 10.12 -6.99 22.50
C LEU A 586 10.44 -5.50 22.50
N GLN A 587 9.94 -4.73 21.52
CA GLN A 587 10.09 -3.28 21.52
C GLN A 587 9.24 -2.57 22.58
N GLN A 588 8.18 -3.22 23.08
CA GLN A 588 7.31 -2.65 24.10
C GLN A 588 7.74 -3.03 25.52
N CYS A 589 8.69 -3.97 25.67
CA CYS A 589 9.21 -4.40 26.96
C CYS A 589 10.15 -3.35 27.59
N SER A 590 10.11 -3.22 28.92
CA SER A 590 11.17 -2.59 29.72
C SER A 590 12.49 -3.37 29.64
N THR A 591 13.61 -2.76 30.08
CA THR A 591 14.91 -3.45 30.07
C THR A 591 14.90 -4.79 30.80
N PRO A 592 14.36 -4.91 32.04
CA PRO A 592 14.39 -6.18 32.77
C PRO A 592 13.67 -7.33 32.03
N ILE A 593 12.43 -7.08 31.59
CA ILE A 593 11.62 -8.08 30.88
C ILE A 593 12.29 -8.47 29.54
N TYR A 594 12.84 -7.47 28.84
CA TYR A 594 13.61 -7.73 27.61
C TYR A 594 14.83 -8.63 27.87
N MET A 595 15.56 -8.43 28.96
CA MET A 595 16.73 -9.25 29.31
C MET A 595 16.35 -10.71 29.58
N SER A 596 15.25 -10.96 30.31
CA SER A 596 14.72 -12.31 30.54
C SER A 596 14.32 -12.99 29.23
N ALA A 597 13.60 -12.26 28.36
CA ALA A 597 13.24 -12.75 27.03
C ALA A 597 14.46 -13.07 26.16
N LEU A 598 15.46 -12.18 26.16
CA LEU A 598 16.70 -12.34 25.40
C LEU A 598 17.49 -13.57 25.86
N LYS A 599 17.60 -13.79 27.17
CA LYS A 599 18.26 -14.97 27.75
C LYS A 599 17.58 -16.27 27.31
N LYS A 600 16.24 -16.32 27.36
CA LYS A 600 15.47 -17.49 26.90
C LYS A 600 15.63 -17.77 25.41
N ILE A 601 15.66 -16.72 24.57
CA ILE A 601 15.92 -16.86 23.12
C ILE A 601 17.33 -17.40 22.89
N ARG A 602 18.33 -16.89 23.62
CA ARG A 602 19.72 -17.36 23.51
C ARG A 602 19.85 -18.85 23.86
N GLU A 603 19.27 -19.27 24.98
CA GLU A 603 19.29 -20.67 25.42
C GLU A 603 18.68 -21.60 24.36
N PHE A 604 17.54 -21.21 23.79
CA PHE A 604 16.90 -21.97 22.71
C PHE A 604 17.78 -22.08 21.45
N VAL A 605 18.41 -20.98 21.04
CA VAL A 605 19.22 -20.92 19.80
C VAL A 605 20.50 -21.74 19.89
N PHE A 606 21.17 -21.75 21.05
CA PHE A 606 22.46 -22.43 21.22
C PHE A 606 22.33 -23.88 21.70
N SER A 607 21.18 -24.28 22.26
CA SER A 607 20.97 -25.66 22.71
C SER A 607 20.37 -26.56 21.64
N ASN A 608 19.84 -26.00 20.55
CA ASN A 608 19.10 -26.74 19.53
C ASN A 608 19.60 -26.44 18.12
N VAL A 609 19.54 -27.44 17.25
CA VAL A 609 19.81 -27.32 15.81
C VAL A 609 18.63 -27.95 15.07
N PHE A 610 17.91 -27.15 14.27
CA PHE A 610 16.77 -27.61 13.48
C PHE A 610 17.03 -27.52 11.98
N GLU A 611 16.08 -28.01 11.20
CA GLU A 611 15.99 -27.84 9.75
C GLU A 611 16.12 -26.36 9.34
N VAL A 612 16.96 -26.06 8.35
CA VAL A 612 17.46 -24.70 8.11
C VAL A 612 16.50 -23.84 7.25
N LYS A 613 15.74 -24.44 6.33
CA LYS A 613 14.94 -23.74 5.32
C LYS A 613 13.66 -23.11 5.89
N VAL A 614 13.03 -23.74 6.89
CA VAL A 614 11.83 -23.22 7.57
C VAL A 614 12.13 -22.88 9.02
N SER A 615 12.46 -23.86 9.87
CA SER A 615 12.68 -23.62 11.30
C SER A 615 13.89 -22.72 11.55
N GLY A 616 14.96 -22.88 10.77
CA GLY A 616 16.14 -22.00 10.78
C GLY A 616 15.80 -20.56 10.41
N LYS A 617 14.96 -20.33 9.40
CA LYS A 617 14.51 -18.97 9.03
C LYS A 617 13.62 -18.34 10.10
N LEU A 618 12.68 -19.09 10.67
CA LEU A 618 11.83 -18.60 11.76
C LEU A 618 12.68 -18.20 12.98
N THR A 619 13.69 -19.01 13.31
CA THR A 619 14.63 -18.72 14.39
C THR A 619 15.52 -17.52 14.09
N ALA A 620 16.02 -17.41 12.85
CA ALA A 620 16.78 -16.25 12.40
C ALA A 620 15.93 -14.95 12.49
N HIS A 621 14.63 -15.02 12.21
CA HIS A 621 13.70 -13.91 12.40
C HIS A 621 13.43 -13.58 13.87
N LEU A 622 13.35 -14.58 14.74
CA LEU A 622 13.25 -14.41 16.20
C LEU A 622 14.48 -13.67 16.75
N VAL A 623 15.69 -14.12 16.40
CA VAL A 623 16.95 -13.47 16.81
C VAL A 623 17.04 -12.05 16.27
N ARG A 624 16.68 -11.83 15.00
CA ARG A 624 16.61 -10.49 14.41
C ARG A 624 15.67 -9.57 15.18
N ALA A 625 14.48 -10.05 15.57
CA ALA A 625 13.52 -9.25 16.31
C ALA A 625 14.07 -8.84 17.69
N ALA A 626 14.78 -9.75 18.37
CA ALA A 626 15.43 -9.49 19.64
C ALA A 626 16.57 -8.46 19.52
N ILE A 627 17.46 -8.63 18.54
CA ILE A 627 18.56 -7.70 18.31
C ILE A 627 18.04 -6.32 17.91
N ARG A 628 17.04 -6.23 17.03
CA ARG A 628 16.50 -4.94 16.59
C ARG A 628 15.89 -4.12 17.73
N ALA A 629 15.35 -4.76 18.76
CA ALA A 629 14.76 -4.05 19.90
C ALA A 629 15.82 -3.31 20.73
N LYS A 630 16.99 -3.94 21.00
CA LYS A 630 18.16 -3.33 21.66
C LYS A 630 19.46 -3.84 21.04
N PRO A 631 19.96 -3.19 19.96
CA PRO A 631 21.08 -3.69 19.16
C PRO A 631 22.35 -3.99 19.96
N GLU A 632 22.79 -3.07 20.82
CA GLU A 632 24.05 -3.21 21.57
C GLU A 632 24.09 -4.48 22.44
N ILE A 633 23.00 -4.75 23.17
CA ILE A 633 22.89 -5.90 24.07
C ILE A 633 22.74 -7.20 23.26
N GLY A 634 21.85 -7.19 22.27
CA GLY A 634 21.58 -8.36 21.44
C GLY A 634 22.81 -8.81 20.64
N LEU A 635 23.51 -7.87 19.99
CA LEU A 635 24.71 -8.19 19.20
C LEU A 635 25.82 -8.78 20.07
N LYS A 636 26.07 -8.19 21.24
CA LYS A 636 27.07 -8.70 22.21
C LYS A 636 26.81 -10.15 22.62
N MET A 637 25.54 -10.56 22.66
CA MET A 637 25.16 -11.91 23.06
C MET A 637 25.30 -12.95 21.94
N PHE A 638 25.03 -12.58 20.69
CA PHE A 638 24.98 -13.52 19.56
C PHE A 638 26.21 -13.50 18.65
N ILE A 639 26.70 -12.31 18.27
CA ILE A 639 27.70 -12.17 17.19
C ILE A 639 29.01 -12.91 17.50
N PRO A 640 29.66 -12.73 18.67
CA PRO A 640 30.95 -13.38 18.93
C PRO A 640 30.87 -14.91 18.85
N HIS A 641 29.80 -15.51 19.38
CA HIS A 641 29.62 -16.96 19.39
C HIS A 641 29.32 -17.51 18.00
N LEU A 642 28.42 -16.88 17.26
CA LEU A 642 28.07 -17.29 15.90
C LEU A 642 29.28 -17.19 14.96
N CYS A 643 30.03 -16.08 15.02
CA CYS A 643 31.24 -15.91 14.21
C CYS A 643 32.30 -16.96 14.56
N SER A 644 32.55 -17.21 15.85
CA SER A 644 33.52 -18.22 16.29
C SER A 644 33.15 -19.62 15.80
N ASN A 645 31.89 -20.05 15.95
CA ASN A 645 31.45 -21.39 15.53
C ASN A 645 31.61 -21.59 14.01
N ILE A 646 31.31 -20.56 13.22
CA ILE A 646 31.44 -20.61 11.75
C ILE A 646 32.92 -20.71 11.35
N LEU A 647 33.79 -19.89 11.94
CA LEU A 647 35.21 -19.88 11.62
C LEU A 647 35.90 -21.18 12.05
N VAL A 648 35.64 -21.66 13.27
CA VAL A 648 36.18 -22.92 13.79
C VAL A 648 35.74 -24.10 12.91
N PHE A 649 34.46 -24.18 12.54
CA PHE A 649 33.98 -25.23 11.65
C PHE A 649 34.73 -25.26 10.31
N LEU A 650 34.97 -24.10 9.69
CA LEU A 650 35.68 -24.00 8.42
C LEU A 650 37.19 -24.29 8.54
N GLN A 651 37.78 -24.04 9.70
CA GLN A 651 39.17 -24.40 10.00
C GLN A 651 39.33 -25.91 10.19
N ASP A 652 38.41 -26.53 10.93
CA ASP A 652 38.42 -27.97 11.22
C ASP A 652 38.02 -28.82 10.00
N HIS A 653 37.19 -28.27 9.10
CA HIS A 653 36.67 -28.94 7.91
C HIS A 653 37.02 -28.17 6.62
N PRO A 654 38.30 -28.14 6.20
CA PRO A 654 38.71 -27.45 4.98
C PRO A 654 38.06 -28.02 3.71
N GLY A 655 37.51 -29.25 3.75
CA GLY A 655 36.72 -29.84 2.66
C GLY A 655 35.39 -29.14 2.39
N ALA A 656 34.81 -28.48 3.41
CA ALA A 656 33.48 -27.86 3.35
C ALA A 656 33.31 -26.84 2.22
N TYR A 657 34.39 -26.17 1.78
CA TYR A 657 34.35 -25.25 0.65
C TYR A 657 33.90 -25.89 -0.66
N ASN A 658 34.18 -27.18 -0.85
CA ASN A 658 33.88 -27.92 -2.07
C ASN A 658 32.70 -28.89 -1.94
N GLU A 659 32.11 -29.03 -0.75
CA GLU A 659 30.98 -29.91 -0.51
C GLU A 659 29.68 -29.35 -1.12
N GLU A 660 28.88 -30.24 -1.71
CA GLU A 660 27.55 -29.89 -2.21
C GLU A 660 26.54 -29.71 -1.06
N HIS A 661 26.65 -30.55 -0.04
CA HIS A 661 25.79 -30.58 1.14
C HIS A 661 26.62 -30.23 2.37
N LEU A 662 26.36 -29.06 2.94
CA LEU A 662 27.01 -28.59 4.16
C LEU A 662 26.30 -29.13 5.39
N ASP A 663 27.03 -29.24 6.50
CA ASP A 663 26.48 -29.62 7.79
C ASP A 663 25.36 -28.67 8.25
N ASN A 664 24.30 -29.24 8.83
CA ASN A 664 23.14 -28.49 9.27
C ASN A 664 23.46 -27.55 10.45
N THR A 665 24.39 -27.92 11.33
CA THR A 665 24.84 -27.08 12.45
C THR A 665 25.58 -25.86 11.93
N PHE A 666 26.44 -26.03 10.92
CA PHE A 666 27.10 -24.92 10.25
C PHE A 666 26.07 -23.97 9.59
N LEU A 667 25.16 -24.53 8.79
CA LEU A 667 24.13 -23.77 8.08
C LEU A 667 23.17 -23.04 9.03
N TRP A 668 22.84 -23.65 10.18
CA TRP A 668 22.06 -23.06 11.25
C TRP A 668 22.71 -21.79 11.82
N ASN A 669 23.98 -21.86 12.17
CA ASN A 669 24.72 -20.69 12.65
C ASN A 669 24.80 -19.59 11.58
N LEU A 670 25.06 -19.98 10.32
CA LEU A 670 25.19 -19.05 9.20
C LEU A 670 23.87 -18.33 8.88
N ILE A 671 22.73 -19.03 8.86
CA ILE A 671 21.44 -18.39 8.57
C ILE A 671 21.01 -17.42 9.67
N ILE A 672 21.29 -17.75 10.93
CA ILE A 672 21.01 -16.86 12.06
C ILE A 672 21.89 -15.62 11.98
N LEU A 673 23.20 -15.78 11.76
CA LEU A 673 24.12 -14.65 11.59
C LEU A 673 23.69 -13.73 10.44
N SER A 674 23.27 -14.32 9.31
CA SER A 674 22.82 -13.55 8.13
C SER A 674 21.64 -12.62 8.43
N HIS A 675 20.81 -12.94 9.42
CA HIS A 675 19.67 -12.12 9.84
C HIS A 675 19.97 -11.25 11.07
N ALA A 676 20.90 -11.67 11.92
CA ALA A 676 21.32 -10.95 13.12
C ALA A 676 21.86 -9.56 12.80
N VAL A 677 22.56 -9.40 11.67
CA VAL A 677 23.10 -8.11 11.21
C VAL A 677 22.04 -7.12 10.69
N ARG A 678 20.76 -7.49 10.64
CA ARG A 678 19.68 -6.61 10.17
C ARG A 678 19.17 -5.70 11.28
N CYS A 679 20.06 -4.88 11.82
CA CYS A 679 19.82 -3.95 12.91
C CYS A 679 20.42 -2.57 12.58
N ASP A 680 20.57 -1.72 13.60
CA ASP A 680 21.27 -0.44 13.50
C ASP A 680 22.73 -0.67 13.11
N GLY A 681 23.18 -0.08 11.99
CA GLY A 681 24.52 -0.29 11.47
C GLY A 681 25.64 0.21 12.40
N ALA A 682 25.38 1.28 13.14
CA ALA A 682 26.36 1.85 14.07
C ALA A 682 26.75 0.85 15.17
N ALA A 683 25.79 0.02 15.61
CA ALA A 683 26.01 -1.01 16.60
C ALA A 683 26.81 -2.22 16.07
N LEU A 684 26.98 -2.36 14.75
CA LEU A 684 27.78 -3.43 14.12
C LEU A 684 29.27 -3.08 14.02
N LEU A 685 29.63 -1.78 14.04
CA LEU A 685 31.02 -1.32 13.90
C LEU A 685 32.01 -1.99 14.87
N PRO A 686 31.68 -2.22 16.16
CA PRO A 686 32.59 -2.92 17.09
C PRO A 686 32.94 -4.35 16.65
N TYR A 687 32.10 -4.98 15.83
CA TYR A 687 32.25 -6.37 15.37
C TYR A 687 32.79 -6.47 13.94
N LYS A 688 33.16 -5.33 13.32
CA LYS A 688 33.50 -5.28 11.88
C LYS A 688 34.56 -6.30 11.46
N THR A 689 35.63 -6.46 12.24
CA THR A 689 36.74 -7.37 11.91
C THR A 689 36.28 -8.83 11.85
N GLN A 690 35.53 -9.28 12.86
CA GLN A 690 35.00 -10.64 12.93
C GLN A 690 33.99 -10.91 11.82
N LEU A 691 33.11 -9.93 11.54
CA LEU A 691 32.10 -10.05 10.49
C LEU A 691 32.72 -10.10 9.09
N LEU A 692 33.77 -9.29 8.84
CA LEU A 692 34.51 -9.30 7.57
C LEU A 692 35.25 -10.63 7.36
N GLU A 693 35.90 -11.15 8.40
CA GLU A 693 36.61 -12.44 8.33
C GLU A 693 35.65 -13.60 8.00
N VAL A 694 34.50 -13.65 8.68
CA VAL A 694 33.44 -14.62 8.36
C VAL A 694 32.94 -14.43 6.94
N LEU A 695 32.62 -13.20 6.54
CA LEU A 695 32.10 -12.87 5.22
C LEU A 695 33.05 -13.34 4.10
N GLN A 696 34.34 -13.03 4.20
CA GLN A 696 35.36 -13.45 3.23
C GLN A 696 35.52 -14.97 3.14
N SER A 697 35.26 -15.69 4.23
CA SER A 697 35.34 -17.14 4.27
C SER A 697 34.10 -17.79 3.66
N VAL A 698 32.90 -17.39 4.07
CA VAL A 698 31.64 -18.03 3.64
C VAL A 698 31.28 -17.75 2.18
N LEU A 699 31.72 -16.62 1.61
CA LEU A 699 31.52 -16.32 0.18
C LEU A 699 32.25 -17.29 -0.77
N LYS A 700 33.21 -18.08 -0.26
CA LYS A 700 33.97 -19.08 -1.05
C LYS A 700 33.24 -20.43 -1.15
N LEU A 701 32.20 -20.67 -0.37
CA LEU A 701 31.44 -21.93 -0.36
C LEU A 701 30.85 -22.24 -1.75
N LYS A 702 31.00 -23.48 -2.24
CA LYS A 702 30.44 -23.90 -3.53
C LYS A 702 29.02 -24.47 -3.44
N SER A 703 28.59 -24.92 -2.26
CA SER A 703 27.21 -25.36 -2.03
C SER A 703 26.21 -24.27 -2.40
N VAL A 704 25.18 -24.61 -3.19
CA VAL A 704 24.16 -23.67 -3.66
C VAL A 704 23.49 -22.95 -2.50
N PHE A 705 23.03 -23.71 -1.51
CA PHE A 705 22.39 -23.13 -0.34
C PHE A 705 23.38 -22.31 0.51
N GLY A 706 24.62 -22.81 0.66
CA GLY A 706 25.68 -22.12 1.42
C GLY A 706 26.00 -20.74 0.85
N PHE A 707 26.22 -20.62 -0.46
CA PHE A 707 26.51 -19.32 -1.06
C PHE A 707 25.28 -18.41 -1.16
N GLU A 708 24.06 -18.96 -1.28
CA GLU A 708 22.84 -18.16 -1.25
C GLU A 708 22.66 -17.48 0.11
N VAL A 709 22.85 -18.22 1.21
CA VAL A 709 22.79 -17.65 2.57
C VAL A 709 23.95 -16.66 2.80
N SER A 710 25.14 -16.96 2.29
CA SER A 710 26.30 -16.06 2.35
C SER A 710 26.06 -14.75 1.59
N GLY A 711 25.43 -14.82 0.41
CA GLY A 711 25.00 -13.64 -0.33
C GLY A 711 23.91 -12.86 0.41
N GLN A 712 22.97 -13.53 1.07
CA GLN A 712 21.99 -12.87 1.94
C GLN A 712 22.65 -12.14 3.10
N PHE A 713 23.67 -12.75 3.74
CA PHE A 713 24.47 -12.11 4.77
C PHE A 713 25.13 -10.83 4.24
N LEU A 714 25.82 -10.91 3.09
CA LEU A 714 26.42 -9.74 2.42
C LEU A 714 25.41 -8.62 2.18
N LYS A 715 24.26 -8.95 1.58
CA LYS A 715 23.19 -7.99 1.32
C LYS A 715 22.68 -7.34 2.60
N HIS A 716 22.38 -8.14 3.62
CA HIS A 716 21.82 -7.66 4.87
C HIS A 716 22.80 -6.77 5.63
N PHE A 717 24.08 -7.14 5.64
CA PHE A 717 25.13 -6.35 6.25
C PHE A 717 25.28 -4.99 5.55
N LEU A 718 25.37 -4.97 4.22
CA LEU A 718 25.42 -3.72 3.45
C LEU A 718 24.16 -2.87 3.62
N ARG A 719 22.97 -3.48 3.72
CA ARG A 719 21.72 -2.72 3.97
C ARG A 719 21.75 -2.04 5.33
N ALA A 720 22.25 -2.71 6.37
CA ALA A 720 22.37 -2.12 7.70
C ALA A 720 23.30 -0.90 7.71
N LEU A 721 24.36 -0.93 6.90
CA LEU A 721 25.33 0.19 6.79
C LEU A 721 24.89 1.32 5.84
N THR A 722 23.93 1.09 4.94
CA THR A 722 23.65 2.01 3.82
C THR A 722 22.18 2.46 3.69
N GLN A 723 21.23 1.85 4.41
CA GLN A 723 19.81 2.22 4.30
C GLN A 723 19.36 3.13 5.43
N ILE A 724 18.71 4.24 5.09
CA ILE A 724 18.03 5.10 6.08
C ILE A 724 16.72 4.43 6.53
N HIS A 725 16.56 4.18 7.83
CA HIS A 725 15.36 3.57 8.39
C HIS A 725 15.09 4.00 9.84
N PRO A 726 13.84 3.92 10.33
CA PRO A 726 13.55 4.22 11.73
C PRO A 726 14.12 3.14 12.68
N LEU A 727 14.58 3.57 13.86
CA LEU A 727 15.15 2.71 14.90
C LEU A 727 14.07 2.16 15.85
N SER A 728 13.20 3.05 16.37
CA SER A 728 12.18 2.71 17.37
C SER A 728 10.77 2.71 16.79
N LEU A 729 9.99 1.66 17.06
CA LEU A 729 8.54 1.57 16.81
C LEU A 729 7.74 1.47 18.11
N LYS A 730 8.29 1.96 19.23
CA LYS A 730 7.60 2.06 20.53
C LYS A 730 6.26 2.79 20.40
N SER A 731 5.28 2.38 21.23
CA SER A 731 3.93 2.95 21.26
C SER A 731 3.94 4.43 21.67
N VAL A 732 4.89 4.80 22.54
CA VAL A 732 5.15 6.17 22.98
C VAL A 732 6.64 6.49 22.92
N ASP A 733 6.96 7.78 22.88
CA ASP A 733 8.35 8.27 22.89
C ASP A 733 8.81 8.55 24.32
N GLU A 734 8.75 7.53 25.18
CA GLU A 734 9.21 7.62 26.56
C GLU A 734 10.24 6.51 26.83
N ASP A 735 11.09 6.79 27.79
CA ASP A 735 11.98 5.78 28.34
C ASP A 735 11.22 4.95 29.39
N PHE A 736 11.17 3.64 29.17
CA PHE A 736 10.39 2.71 29.98
C PHE A 736 11.06 2.36 31.30
N ASP A 737 12.32 2.74 31.47
CA ASP A 737 13.10 2.48 32.68
C ASP A 737 13.17 3.71 33.61
N LYS A 738 12.42 4.79 33.32
CA LYS A 738 12.28 5.95 34.21
C LYS A 738 11.56 5.59 35.51
N PRO A 739 11.84 6.28 36.64
CA PRO A 739 11.10 6.09 37.89
C PRO A 739 9.59 6.33 37.72
N PHE A 740 8.77 5.53 38.39
CA PHE A 740 7.30 5.59 38.25
C PHE A 740 6.67 6.90 38.77
N THR A 741 7.39 7.65 39.60
CA THR A 741 7.00 9.00 40.03
C THR A 741 7.03 10.01 38.89
N GLU A 742 7.88 9.80 37.89
CA GLU A 742 8.05 10.68 36.72
C GLU A 742 7.25 10.20 35.51
N TYR A 743 7.16 8.87 35.31
CA TYR A 743 6.49 8.28 34.17
C TYR A 743 5.61 7.09 34.60
N MET A 744 4.33 7.14 34.24
CA MET A 744 3.35 6.09 34.56
C MET A 744 2.91 5.32 33.31
N PRO A 745 3.45 4.12 33.05
CA PRO A 745 3.22 3.40 31.78
C PRO A 745 1.74 3.07 31.49
N ILE A 746 0.95 2.77 32.52
CA ILE A 746 -0.48 2.38 32.35
C ILE A 746 -1.35 3.51 31.79
N LYS A 747 -0.95 4.78 31.97
CA LYS A 747 -1.71 5.95 31.47
C LYS A 747 -1.55 6.15 29.97
N ASP A 748 -0.56 5.51 29.37
CA ASP A 748 -0.24 5.63 27.95
C ASP A 748 -0.81 4.47 27.10
N TRP A 749 -1.61 3.58 27.70
CA TRP A 749 -2.29 2.50 26.98
C TRP A 749 -3.28 3.04 25.95
N GLY A 750 -3.11 2.62 24.70
CA GLY A 750 -3.92 3.05 23.56
C GLY A 750 -3.69 4.50 23.10
N LYS A 751 -2.74 5.22 23.71
CA LYS A 751 -2.45 6.62 23.39
C LYS A 751 -2.12 6.79 21.90
N PRO A 752 -2.82 7.68 21.19
CA PRO A 752 -2.49 7.96 19.80
C PRO A 752 -1.15 8.69 19.72
N GLY A 753 -0.38 8.42 18.66
CA GLY A 753 0.81 9.20 18.37
C GLY A 753 0.46 10.65 18.02
N ASP A 754 1.33 11.57 18.44
CA ASP A 754 1.26 12.97 18.07
C ASP A 754 2.10 13.19 16.80
N LEU A 755 1.46 13.69 15.75
CA LEU A 755 2.14 13.99 14.50
C LEU A 755 3.04 15.21 14.60
N GLU A 756 2.79 16.15 15.51
CA GLU A 756 3.67 17.31 15.63
C GLU A 756 4.92 16.95 16.46
N ASN A 757 4.76 16.13 17.51
CA ASN A 757 5.84 15.73 18.43
C ASN A 757 6.10 14.22 18.39
N LEU A 758 6.38 13.66 17.19
CA LEU A 758 6.55 12.21 17.04
C LEU A 758 7.94 11.71 17.47
N ASN A 759 8.94 12.60 17.38
CA ASN A 759 10.37 12.36 17.62
C ASN A 759 10.86 11.03 17.02
N VAL A 760 10.95 10.98 15.69
CA VAL A 760 11.36 9.76 14.99
C VAL A 760 12.87 9.62 15.06
N GLN A 761 13.34 8.57 15.72
CA GLN A 761 14.75 8.20 15.73
C GLN A 761 15.10 7.47 14.43
N TRP A 762 16.07 8.01 13.70
CA TRP A 762 16.52 7.48 12.41
C TRP A 762 17.92 6.90 12.53
N HIS A 763 18.11 5.76 11.89
CA HIS A 763 19.43 5.35 11.45
C HIS A 763 19.77 6.15 10.18
N ILE A 764 20.88 6.88 10.22
CA ILE A 764 21.46 7.59 9.09
C ILE A 764 22.90 7.09 8.98
N PRO A 765 23.32 6.55 7.81
CA PRO A 765 24.67 6.05 7.64
C PRO A 765 25.72 7.11 7.98
N SER A 766 26.61 6.77 8.91
CA SER A 766 27.77 7.58 9.31
C SER A 766 28.96 7.39 8.37
N SER A 767 29.98 8.24 8.50
CA SER A 767 31.23 8.13 7.73
C SER A 767 31.88 6.77 7.88
N ASP A 768 31.95 6.26 9.11
CA ASP A 768 32.64 5.02 9.45
C ASP A 768 31.92 3.80 8.87
N GLU A 769 30.59 3.85 8.81
CA GLU A 769 29.77 2.82 8.18
C GLU A 769 29.91 2.82 6.66
N LEU A 770 29.99 4.00 6.05
CA LEU A 770 30.23 4.14 4.63
C LEU A 770 31.67 3.73 4.25
N ASP A 771 32.65 3.98 5.11
CA ASP A 771 34.02 3.50 4.95
C ASP A 771 34.07 1.97 4.97
N LEU A 772 33.38 1.35 5.92
CA LEU A 772 33.24 -0.11 5.99
C LEU A 772 32.50 -0.66 4.77
N ALA A 773 31.43 0.01 4.32
CA ALA A 773 30.72 -0.40 3.11
C ALA A 773 31.62 -0.29 1.86
N GLN A 774 32.46 0.74 1.77
CA GLN A 774 33.45 0.91 0.69
C GLN A 774 34.52 -0.18 0.75
N GLU A 775 35.03 -0.52 1.93
CA GLU A 775 35.95 -1.64 2.14
C GLU A 775 35.36 -2.96 1.65
N ILE A 776 34.08 -3.24 1.95
CA ILE A 776 33.38 -4.43 1.46
C ILE A 776 33.26 -4.40 -0.07
N VAL A 777 32.92 -3.25 -0.67
CA VAL A 777 32.86 -3.13 -2.14
C VAL A 777 34.22 -3.42 -2.76
N ASP A 778 35.30 -2.83 -2.26
CA ASP A 778 36.63 -3.01 -2.84
C ASP A 778 37.18 -4.44 -2.63
N THR A 779 36.93 -5.05 -1.48
CA THR A 779 37.44 -6.40 -1.15
C THR A 779 36.60 -7.53 -1.76
N VAL A 780 35.29 -7.34 -1.92
CA VAL A 780 34.37 -8.39 -2.39
C VAL A 780 33.99 -8.20 -3.86
N LEU A 781 33.61 -6.99 -4.28
CA LEU A 781 33.11 -6.79 -5.64
C LEU A 781 34.23 -6.79 -6.69
N VAL A 782 35.32 -6.09 -6.40
CA VAL A 782 36.34 -5.81 -7.41
C VAL A 782 37.01 -7.09 -7.94
N PRO A 783 37.40 -8.07 -7.10
CA PRO A 783 37.96 -9.33 -7.60
C PRO A 783 36.98 -10.09 -8.50
N GLU A 784 35.69 -10.03 -8.20
CA GLU A 784 34.65 -10.66 -9.01
C GLU A 784 34.49 -9.97 -10.37
N LEU A 785 34.54 -8.63 -10.42
CA LEU A 785 34.50 -7.90 -11.68
C LEU A 785 35.73 -8.14 -12.54
N GLU A 786 36.92 -8.16 -11.94
CA GLU A 786 38.17 -8.48 -12.64
C GLU A 786 38.11 -9.88 -13.24
N PHE A 787 37.63 -10.87 -12.48
CA PHE A 787 37.40 -12.22 -12.98
C PHE A 787 36.45 -12.24 -14.19
N LEU A 788 35.28 -11.61 -14.06
CA LEU A 788 34.26 -11.57 -15.13
C LEU A 788 34.77 -10.85 -16.39
N HIS A 789 35.63 -9.85 -16.26
CA HIS A 789 36.27 -9.17 -17.38
C HIS A 789 37.34 -10.03 -18.08
N THR A 790 38.08 -10.84 -17.34
CA THR A 790 39.11 -11.73 -17.91
C THR A 790 38.54 -13.04 -18.47
N PHE A 791 37.24 -13.30 -18.23
CA PHE A 791 36.58 -14.51 -18.69
C PHE A 791 36.69 -14.66 -20.22
N SER A 792 37.11 -15.83 -20.67
CA SER A 792 37.20 -16.18 -22.09
C SER A 792 36.41 -17.44 -22.40
N SER A 793 36.10 -17.65 -23.68
CA SER A 793 35.36 -18.84 -24.14
C SER A 793 36.09 -20.16 -23.84
N THR A 794 37.39 -20.13 -23.57
CA THR A 794 38.24 -21.29 -23.27
C THR A 794 38.45 -21.54 -21.77
N HIS A 795 37.88 -20.73 -20.87
CA HIS A 795 38.01 -20.95 -19.43
C HIS A 795 37.21 -22.19 -18.98
N GLU A 796 37.87 -23.11 -18.28
CA GLU A 796 37.26 -24.28 -17.64
C GLU A 796 36.84 -23.97 -16.19
N ILE A 797 35.75 -23.21 -16.03
CA ILE A 797 35.08 -23.02 -14.72
C ILE A 797 33.79 -23.85 -14.64
N SER A 798 33.44 -24.36 -13.45
CA SER A 798 32.14 -25.01 -13.26
C SER A 798 30.98 -24.01 -13.35
N LYS A 799 29.77 -24.49 -13.67
CA LYS A 799 28.57 -23.64 -13.74
C LYS A 799 28.23 -23.07 -12.36
N GLU A 800 28.47 -23.85 -11.32
CA GLU A 800 28.22 -23.52 -9.92
C GLU A 800 29.12 -22.39 -9.42
N ASP A 801 30.41 -22.40 -9.79
CA ASP A 801 31.34 -21.34 -9.38
C ASP A 801 31.02 -20.02 -10.07
N LEU A 802 30.70 -20.04 -11.37
CA LEU A 802 30.23 -18.85 -12.08
C LEU A 802 28.92 -18.31 -11.46
N LEU A 803 27.97 -19.20 -11.16
CA LEU A 803 26.71 -18.85 -10.50
C LEU A 803 26.94 -18.20 -9.13
N ARG A 804 27.86 -18.75 -8.32
CA ARG A 804 28.25 -18.19 -7.03
C ARG A 804 28.73 -16.75 -7.18
N ARG A 805 29.67 -16.52 -8.10
CA ARG A 805 30.25 -15.18 -8.36
C ARG A 805 29.19 -14.17 -8.81
N LEU A 806 28.29 -14.57 -9.71
CA LEU A 806 27.16 -13.74 -10.12
C LEU A 806 26.18 -13.46 -8.97
N ASN A 807 25.96 -14.41 -8.07
CA ASN A 807 25.15 -14.20 -6.88
C ASN A 807 25.77 -13.16 -5.94
N ILE A 808 27.10 -13.18 -5.73
CA ILE A 808 27.82 -12.17 -4.94
C ILE A 808 27.58 -10.78 -5.51
N VAL A 809 27.79 -10.60 -6.83
CA VAL A 809 27.55 -9.32 -7.52
C VAL A 809 26.09 -8.86 -7.34
N ALA A 810 25.13 -9.77 -7.54
CA ALA A 810 23.71 -9.44 -7.42
C ALA A 810 23.32 -9.00 -6.00
N GLU A 811 23.76 -9.74 -4.98
CA GLU A 811 23.40 -9.47 -3.58
C GLU A 811 24.09 -8.22 -3.05
N LEU A 812 25.33 -7.94 -3.47
CA LEU A 812 26.03 -6.69 -3.15
C LEU A 812 25.30 -5.46 -3.71
N LEU A 813 24.87 -5.52 -4.97
CA LEU A 813 24.10 -4.45 -5.60
C LEU A 813 22.75 -4.22 -4.90
N LEU A 814 22.08 -5.31 -4.49
CA LEU A 814 20.84 -5.25 -3.71
C LEU A 814 21.05 -4.70 -2.29
N GLY A 815 22.26 -4.86 -1.76
CA GLY A 815 22.72 -4.40 -0.46
C GLY A 815 23.00 -2.90 -0.43
N ALA A 816 23.93 -2.45 -1.27
CA ALA A 816 24.49 -1.11 -1.28
C ALA A 816 23.74 -0.10 -2.19
N GLY A 817 22.63 -0.52 -2.82
CA GLY A 817 21.98 0.21 -3.92
C GLY A 817 21.64 1.69 -3.68
N SER A 818 21.45 2.12 -2.42
CA SER A 818 21.18 3.51 -2.04
C SER A 818 22.37 4.46 -2.27
N TYR A 819 23.59 3.94 -2.17
CA TYR A 819 24.84 4.71 -2.31
C TYR A 819 25.60 4.41 -3.61
N LEU A 820 25.10 3.50 -4.45
CA LEU A 820 25.64 3.24 -5.78
C LEU A 820 25.13 4.29 -6.78
N PRO A 821 25.98 5.21 -7.26
CA PRO A 821 25.54 6.31 -8.08
C PRO A 821 25.09 5.82 -9.47
N PRO A 822 24.13 6.53 -10.09
CA PRO A 822 23.82 6.37 -11.51
C PRO A 822 25.05 6.68 -12.36
N TRP A 823 25.14 6.07 -13.55
CA TRP A 823 26.20 6.39 -14.52
C TRP A 823 25.86 7.67 -15.31
N THR A 824 26.90 8.28 -15.90
CA THR A 824 26.83 9.60 -16.54
C THR A 824 27.02 9.57 -18.07
N ASP A 825 26.70 8.45 -18.71
CA ASP A 825 26.81 8.31 -20.17
C ASP A 825 25.86 9.26 -20.94
N GLU A 826 26.15 9.45 -22.23
CA GLU A 826 25.38 10.30 -23.14
C GLU A 826 23.88 9.93 -23.18
N GLN A 827 23.02 10.94 -23.07
CA GLN A 827 21.56 10.77 -23.15
C GLN A 827 21.11 10.60 -24.60
N VAL A 828 20.28 9.59 -24.83
CA VAL A 828 19.74 9.25 -26.15
C VAL A 828 18.32 9.79 -26.25
N THR A 829 18.07 10.64 -27.25
CA THR A 829 16.75 11.19 -27.53
C THR A 829 15.90 10.20 -28.33
N LEU A 830 14.96 9.52 -27.67
CA LEU A 830 14.09 8.50 -28.28
C LEU A 830 12.88 9.07 -29.03
N LYS A 831 12.39 10.25 -28.62
CA LYS A 831 11.26 10.94 -29.26
C LYS A 831 11.49 12.44 -29.14
N THR A 832 11.24 13.15 -30.24
CA THR A 832 11.32 14.61 -30.27
C THR A 832 10.09 15.24 -29.62
N SER A 833 10.31 16.34 -28.91
CA SER A 833 9.28 17.16 -28.25
C SER A 833 9.75 18.62 -28.29
N GLN A 834 8.80 19.55 -28.31
CA GLN A 834 9.08 20.99 -28.29
C GLN A 834 9.49 21.49 -26.89
N VAL A 835 9.35 20.62 -25.88
CA VAL A 835 9.72 20.87 -24.49
C VAL A 835 10.60 19.73 -23.96
N PRO A 836 11.45 19.99 -22.95
CA PRO A 836 12.25 18.93 -22.35
C PRO A 836 11.35 17.86 -21.71
N LEU A 837 11.66 16.59 -21.98
CA LEU A 837 10.99 15.42 -21.39
C LEU A 837 11.70 14.92 -20.12
N VAL A 838 12.21 15.87 -19.33
CA VAL A 838 12.95 15.57 -18.10
C VAL A 838 11.98 15.15 -17.00
N LYS A 839 12.34 14.09 -16.28
CA LYS A 839 11.61 13.64 -15.10
C LYS A 839 12.32 14.19 -13.87
N PHE A 840 11.62 14.95 -13.02
CA PHE A 840 12.26 15.44 -11.78
C PHE A 840 12.67 14.28 -10.86
N SER A 841 13.79 14.46 -10.15
CA SER A 841 14.33 13.56 -9.13
C SER A 841 14.12 14.14 -7.73
N CYS A 842 13.91 13.28 -6.74
CA CYS A 842 13.93 13.66 -5.32
C CYS A 842 15.35 13.52 -4.75
N HIS A 843 15.80 14.50 -3.98
CA HIS A 843 16.96 14.38 -3.10
C HIS A 843 16.58 13.57 -1.86
N VAL A 844 17.35 12.54 -1.54
CA VAL A 844 17.02 11.55 -0.50
C VAL A 844 18.22 11.23 0.41
N LYS A 845 19.33 11.92 0.21
CA LYS A 845 20.55 11.69 0.97
C LYS A 845 20.74 12.80 2.00
N THR A 846 21.59 12.51 2.97
CA THR A 846 22.14 13.50 3.92
C THR A 846 23.63 13.71 3.68
N ASP A 847 24.25 12.83 2.89
CA ASP A 847 25.67 12.82 2.53
C ASP A 847 25.79 12.54 1.01
N ASP A 848 26.63 13.31 0.32
CA ASP A 848 26.92 13.21 -1.11
C ASP A 848 27.92 12.10 -1.46
N ARG A 849 28.51 11.43 -0.46
CA ARG A 849 29.40 10.29 -0.67
C ARG A 849 28.74 9.21 -1.53
N VAL A 850 29.58 8.56 -2.32
CA VAL A 850 29.21 7.49 -3.23
C VAL A 850 30.16 6.33 -3.08
N LEU A 851 29.64 5.11 -3.21
CA LEU A 851 30.47 3.92 -3.24
C LEU A 851 30.99 3.69 -4.66
N THR A 852 32.29 3.39 -4.77
CA THR A 852 32.98 3.20 -6.05
C THR A 852 33.66 1.83 -6.10
N ALA A 853 33.98 1.34 -7.29
CA ALA A 853 34.82 0.15 -7.46
C ALA A 853 36.21 0.62 -7.91
N LYS A 854 37.16 0.76 -6.97
CA LYS A 854 38.48 1.40 -7.22
C LYS A 854 38.37 2.73 -7.98
N GLY A 855 37.47 3.62 -7.54
CA GLY A 855 37.25 4.95 -8.13
C GLY A 855 36.36 4.96 -9.39
N LYS A 856 35.93 3.80 -9.92
CA LYS A 856 34.98 3.72 -11.03
C LYS A 856 33.54 3.63 -10.54
N ASN A 857 32.60 4.07 -11.38
CA ASN A 857 31.16 3.87 -11.12
C ASN A 857 30.86 2.36 -11.07
N VAL A 858 30.38 1.88 -9.93
CA VAL A 858 30.09 0.46 -9.69
C VAL A 858 29.12 -0.13 -10.72
N ARG A 859 28.04 0.59 -11.04
CA ARG A 859 27.00 0.09 -11.94
C ARG A 859 27.52 -0.02 -13.37
N ALA A 860 28.31 0.96 -13.83
CA ALA A 860 28.95 0.93 -15.14
C ALA A 860 29.98 -0.21 -15.23
N ALA A 861 30.82 -0.37 -14.20
CA ALA A 861 31.82 -1.44 -14.15
C ALA A 861 31.17 -2.84 -14.17
N VAL A 862 30.08 -3.04 -13.41
CA VAL A 862 29.31 -4.29 -13.46
C VAL A 862 28.72 -4.54 -14.84
N HIS A 863 28.14 -3.51 -15.48
CA HIS A 863 27.63 -3.66 -16.84
C HIS A 863 28.73 -4.08 -17.82
N ASP A 864 29.89 -3.44 -17.77
CA ASP A 864 30.98 -3.74 -18.70
C ASP A 864 31.49 -5.18 -18.52
N ALA A 865 31.62 -5.64 -17.28
CA ALA A 865 31.99 -7.01 -16.96
C ALA A 865 30.96 -8.03 -17.46
N LEU A 866 29.67 -7.74 -17.26
CA LEU A 866 28.58 -8.63 -17.69
C LEU A 866 28.36 -8.63 -19.20
N SER A 867 28.51 -7.49 -19.88
CA SER A 867 28.41 -7.41 -21.34
C SER A 867 29.50 -8.26 -21.98
N HIS A 868 30.73 -8.22 -21.44
CA HIS A 868 31.82 -9.10 -21.86
C HIS A 868 31.51 -10.58 -21.59
N LEU A 869 31.12 -10.92 -20.36
CA LEU A 869 30.73 -12.28 -19.97
C LEU A 869 29.63 -12.84 -20.89
N LEU A 870 28.58 -12.06 -21.13
CA LEU A 870 27.43 -12.46 -21.95
C LEU A 870 27.85 -12.78 -23.39
N LYS A 871 28.76 -11.98 -23.98
CA LYS A 871 29.31 -12.26 -25.33
C LYS A 871 30.06 -13.59 -25.35
N CYS A 872 30.90 -13.86 -24.34
CA CYS A 872 31.61 -15.14 -24.24
C CYS A 872 30.65 -16.32 -24.04
N MET A 873 29.67 -16.19 -23.15
CA MET A 873 28.68 -17.23 -22.87
C MET A 873 27.81 -17.57 -24.07
N ASN A 874 27.43 -16.58 -24.88
CA ASN A 874 26.66 -16.82 -26.11
C ASN A 874 27.44 -17.65 -27.15
N ILE A 875 28.78 -17.68 -27.08
CA ILE A 875 29.61 -18.46 -27.99
C ILE A 875 29.84 -19.89 -27.46
N SER A 876 30.18 -20.04 -26.18
CA SER A 876 30.66 -21.33 -25.65
C SER A 876 29.76 -22.00 -24.60
N ARG A 877 28.77 -21.30 -24.03
CA ARG A 877 27.97 -21.77 -22.87
C ARG A 877 26.50 -21.34 -22.93
N GLU A 878 25.85 -21.48 -24.08
CA GLU A 878 24.43 -21.09 -24.25
C GLU A 878 23.49 -21.91 -23.32
N ASP A 879 23.92 -23.11 -22.91
CA ASP A 879 23.16 -24.05 -22.07
C ASP A 879 23.19 -23.75 -20.56
N ASP A 880 24.05 -22.82 -20.11
CA ASP A 880 24.10 -22.38 -18.71
C ASP A 880 22.97 -21.40 -18.36
N THR A 881 21.76 -21.94 -18.32
CA THR A 881 20.53 -21.17 -18.07
C THR A 881 20.50 -20.46 -16.72
N ARG A 882 21.13 -21.01 -15.67
CA ARG A 882 21.12 -20.44 -14.31
C ARG A 882 21.98 -19.19 -14.21
N SER A 883 23.17 -19.20 -14.82
CA SER A 883 24.04 -18.04 -14.91
C SER A 883 23.39 -16.94 -15.76
N LEU A 884 22.78 -17.29 -16.90
CA LEU A 884 22.01 -16.34 -17.71
C LEU A 884 20.84 -15.70 -16.94
N PHE A 885 20.15 -16.45 -16.06
CA PHE A 885 19.13 -15.86 -15.17
C PHE A 885 19.71 -14.81 -14.23
N HIS A 886 20.91 -15.05 -13.69
CA HIS A 886 21.58 -14.11 -12.81
C HIS A 886 22.02 -12.86 -13.56
N ILE A 887 22.50 -12.98 -14.81
CA ILE A 887 22.79 -11.81 -15.66
C ILE A 887 21.52 -10.97 -15.84
N VAL A 888 20.39 -11.60 -16.16
CA VAL A 888 19.10 -10.88 -16.28
C VAL A 888 18.68 -10.24 -14.95
N LYS A 889 18.88 -10.92 -13.80
CA LYS A 889 18.62 -10.37 -12.46
C LYS A 889 19.52 -9.17 -12.18
N ILE A 890 20.80 -9.23 -12.50
CA ILE A 890 21.73 -8.11 -12.28
C ILE A 890 21.35 -6.93 -13.18
N TYR A 891 20.98 -7.16 -14.44
CA TYR A 891 20.46 -6.11 -15.33
C TYR A 891 19.20 -5.46 -14.77
N GLU A 892 18.26 -6.24 -14.22
CA GLU A 892 17.07 -5.74 -13.51
C GLU A 892 17.49 -4.83 -12.34
N VAL A 893 18.46 -5.25 -11.53
CA VAL A 893 18.95 -4.53 -10.34
C VAL A 893 19.69 -3.25 -10.71
N ILE A 894 20.63 -3.27 -11.67
CA ILE A 894 21.39 -2.05 -12.00
C ILE A 894 20.53 -0.98 -12.66
N ILE A 895 19.49 -1.37 -13.42
CA ILE A 895 18.53 -0.45 -14.04
C ILE A 895 17.53 0.13 -13.01
N GLN A 896 17.04 -0.68 -12.07
CA GLN A 896 15.84 -0.32 -11.29
C GLN A 896 16.10 -0.07 -9.80
N HIS A 897 17.12 -0.70 -9.20
CA HIS A 897 17.30 -0.70 -7.76
C HIS A 897 18.26 0.41 -7.31
N TYR A 898 17.72 1.44 -6.66
CA TYR A 898 18.49 2.56 -6.09
C TYR A 898 18.22 2.72 -4.59
N GLY A 899 18.04 1.60 -3.89
CA GLY A 899 17.80 1.55 -2.44
C GLY A 899 16.42 1.01 -2.06
N ALA A 900 15.41 1.17 -2.93
CA ALA A 900 14.07 0.64 -2.72
C ALA A 900 13.58 -0.17 -3.93
N VAL A 901 12.90 -1.30 -3.67
CA VAL A 901 12.29 -2.15 -4.69
C VAL A 901 10.79 -1.86 -4.76
N LYS A 902 10.29 -1.53 -5.96
CA LYS A 902 8.89 -1.13 -6.16
C LYS A 902 7.87 -2.17 -5.70
N ASN A 903 8.12 -3.45 -5.96
CA ASN A 903 7.20 -4.52 -5.55
C ASN A 903 7.12 -4.67 -4.02
N GLU A 904 8.24 -4.50 -3.31
CA GLU A 904 8.28 -4.52 -1.85
C GLU A 904 7.52 -3.32 -1.27
N PHE A 905 7.76 -2.12 -1.82
CA PHE A 905 7.01 -0.90 -1.48
C PHE A 905 5.50 -1.07 -1.70
N ASP A 906 5.07 -1.56 -2.87
CA ASP A 906 3.66 -1.75 -3.19
C ASP A 906 2.99 -2.76 -2.23
N GLY A 907 3.73 -3.78 -1.79
CA GLY A 907 3.30 -4.72 -0.75
C GLY A 907 3.10 -4.03 0.60
N ARG A 908 4.13 -3.33 1.11
CA ARG A 908 4.05 -2.58 2.37
C ARG A 908 2.97 -1.51 2.34
N TRP A 909 2.82 -0.80 1.23
CA TRP A 909 1.82 0.24 1.04
C TRP A 909 0.39 -0.33 1.17
N LYS A 910 0.13 -1.51 0.60
CA LYS A 910 -1.17 -2.20 0.76
C LYS A 910 -1.37 -2.64 2.21
N SER A 911 -0.38 -3.27 2.82
CA SER A 911 -0.44 -3.71 4.22
C SER A 911 -0.72 -2.54 5.18
N PHE A 912 -0.05 -1.41 4.99
CA PHE A 912 -0.30 -0.18 5.75
C PHE A 912 -1.76 0.25 5.66
N HIS A 913 -2.37 0.24 4.46
CA HIS A 913 -3.77 0.64 4.30
C HIS A 913 -4.74 -0.33 4.98
N VAL A 914 -4.43 -1.63 4.99
CA VAL A 914 -5.23 -2.64 5.71
C VAL A 914 -5.15 -2.41 7.22
N VAL A 915 -3.95 -2.32 7.79
CA VAL A 915 -3.74 -2.09 9.24
C VAL A 915 -4.32 -0.75 9.67
N LYS A 916 -4.07 0.31 8.88
CA LYS A 916 -4.69 1.62 9.11
C LYS A 916 -6.20 1.52 9.10
N SER A 917 -6.79 0.89 8.08
CA SER A 917 -8.24 0.75 7.99
C SER A 917 -8.79 -0.03 9.19
N ALA A 918 -8.07 -1.02 9.70
CA ALA A 918 -8.45 -1.82 10.87
C ALA A 918 -8.44 -1.00 12.18
N LEU A 919 -7.38 -0.22 12.42
CA LEU A 919 -7.12 0.45 13.70
C LEU A 919 -7.42 1.95 13.72
N GLU A 920 -7.79 2.57 12.60
CA GLU A 920 -8.09 4.00 12.51
C GLU A 920 -9.33 4.38 13.32
N ASN A 921 -9.17 5.33 14.24
CA ASN A 921 -10.29 6.05 14.84
C ASN A 921 -10.83 7.06 13.80
N GLN A 922 -11.92 6.68 13.14
CA GLN A 922 -12.53 7.48 12.07
C GLN A 922 -13.22 8.75 12.57
N LEU A 923 -13.52 8.84 13.87
CA LEU A 923 -14.21 9.97 14.49
C LEU A 923 -13.33 11.22 14.55
N VAL A 924 -12.02 11.06 14.82
CA VAL A 924 -11.09 12.17 15.02
C VAL A 924 -10.44 12.61 13.70
N SER A 925 -10.32 13.92 13.48
CA SER A 925 -9.85 14.50 12.21
C SER A 925 -8.33 14.56 12.04
N LYS A 926 -7.56 14.58 13.14
CA LYS A 926 -6.11 14.88 13.18
C LYS A 926 -5.17 13.70 12.89
N LYS A 927 -5.62 12.66 12.17
CA LYS A 927 -4.79 11.45 11.89
C LYS A 927 -4.14 10.88 13.17
N ARG A 928 -4.90 10.82 14.27
CA ARG A 928 -4.49 10.23 15.55
C ARG A 928 -4.37 8.71 15.41
N TYR A 929 -3.36 8.24 14.71
CA TYR A 929 -3.02 6.83 14.56
C TYR A 929 -2.08 6.39 15.69
N LEU A 930 -1.80 5.09 15.78
CA LEU A 930 -0.75 4.61 16.69
C LEU A 930 0.61 5.15 16.23
N ARG A 931 1.51 5.44 17.18
CA ARG A 931 2.85 5.97 16.87
C ARG A 931 3.59 5.07 15.89
N ALA A 932 3.63 3.76 16.13
CA ALA A 932 4.25 2.78 15.22
C ALA A 932 3.70 2.87 13.78
N LEU A 933 2.38 3.06 13.62
CA LEU A 933 1.75 3.20 12.31
C LEU A 933 2.09 4.54 11.64
N LEU A 934 2.26 5.61 12.41
CA LEU A 934 2.73 6.90 11.89
C LEU A 934 4.17 6.81 11.39
N ILE A 935 5.05 6.17 12.17
CA ILE A 935 6.46 5.97 11.80
C ILE A 935 6.55 5.11 10.53
N ASP A 936 5.80 4.01 10.45
CA ASP A 936 5.73 3.19 9.23
C ASP A 936 5.26 4.00 8.02
N ARG A 937 4.27 4.90 8.19
CA ARG A 937 3.84 5.81 7.11
C ARG A 937 4.94 6.79 6.70
N ILE A 938 5.76 7.28 7.64
CA ILE A 938 6.87 8.18 7.34
C ILE A 938 7.97 7.41 6.60
N GLN A 939 8.28 6.17 7.00
CA GLN A 939 9.19 5.31 6.24
C GLN A 939 8.68 5.05 4.82
N LEU A 940 7.39 4.80 4.64
CA LEU A 940 6.78 4.71 3.29
C LEU A 940 6.90 6.01 2.51
N GLN A 941 6.92 7.18 3.17
CA GLN A 941 7.18 8.44 2.50
C GLN A 941 8.63 8.52 2.01
N HIS A 942 9.59 8.08 2.82
CA HIS A 942 10.99 7.98 2.45
C HIS A 942 11.20 7.03 1.25
N GLU A 943 10.64 5.82 1.30
CA GLU A 943 10.71 4.84 0.20
C GLU A 943 10.07 5.35 -1.09
N LEU A 944 8.92 6.03 -1.00
CA LEU A 944 8.29 6.66 -2.15
C LEU A 944 9.21 7.71 -2.80
N ARG A 945 9.97 8.46 -2.00
CA ARG A 945 10.96 9.42 -2.51
C ARG A 945 12.16 8.70 -3.12
N ILE A 946 12.68 7.62 -2.52
CA ILE A 946 13.75 6.80 -3.12
C ILE A 946 13.35 6.28 -4.50
N LEU A 947 12.13 5.76 -4.65
CA LEU A 947 11.63 5.29 -5.95
C LEU A 947 11.54 6.39 -7.01
N ASN A 948 11.65 7.65 -6.60
CA ASN A 948 11.66 8.82 -7.47
C ASN A 948 12.96 9.64 -7.37
N SER A 949 14.01 9.13 -6.73
CA SER A 949 15.32 9.81 -6.66
C SER A 949 16.18 9.56 -7.91
N SER A 950 16.02 8.40 -8.54
CA SER A 950 17.02 7.89 -9.49
C SER A 950 16.59 7.87 -10.96
N VAL A 951 15.74 8.80 -11.39
CA VAL A 951 15.21 8.70 -12.76
C VAL A 951 16.01 9.54 -13.73
N HIS A 952 16.96 8.86 -14.36
CA HIS A 952 17.86 9.41 -15.35
C HIS A 952 17.19 9.40 -16.71
N GLY A 953 17.69 10.27 -17.60
CA GLY A 953 17.42 10.14 -19.03
C GLY A 953 17.86 8.76 -19.53
N PHE A 954 17.21 8.29 -20.59
CA PHE A 954 17.65 7.09 -21.28
C PHE A 954 19.03 7.34 -21.90
N THR A 955 20.01 6.46 -21.68
CA THR A 955 21.41 6.66 -22.13
C THR A 955 21.84 5.61 -23.16
N SER A 956 22.98 5.83 -23.82
CA SER A 956 23.58 4.88 -24.76
C SER A 956 23.81 3.49 -24.13
N ARG A 957 24.27 3.42 -22.87
CA ARG A 957 24.39 2.16 -22.12
C ARG A 957 23.06 1.46 -21.90
N HIS A 958 22.00 2.20 -21.57
CA HIS A 958 20.66 1.60 -21.49
C HIS A 958 20.24 1.00 -22.85
N GLN A 959 20.60 1.65 -23.96
CA GLN A 959 20.34 1.14 -25.30
C GLN A 959 21.06 -0.19 -25.56
N VAL A 960 22.34 -0.29 -25.20
CA VAL A 960 23.13 -1.54 -25.28
C VAL A 960 22.48 -2.63 -24.43
N MET A 961 22.15 -2.34 -23.17
CA MET A 961 21.49 -3.27 -22.27
C MET A 961 20.16 -3.79 -22.81
N LEU A 962 19.34 -2.93 -23.40
CA LEU A 962 18.06 -3.36 -23.98
C LEU A 962 18.25 -4.29 -25.18
N ASN A 963 19.29 -4.06 -25.99
CA ASN A 963 19.61 -4.95 -27.11
C ASN A 963 20.15 -6.30 -26.62
N GLU A 964 20.95 -6.33 -25.57
CA GLU A 964 21.42 -7.56 -24.93
C GLU A 964 20.27 -8.33 -24.25
N LEU A 965 19.37 -7.61 -23.55
CA LEU A 965 18.14 -8.20 -23.01
C LEU A 965 17.20 -8.71 -24.10
N LEU A 966 17.16 -8.05 -25.26
CA LEU A 966 16.42 -8.53 -26.42
C LEU A 966 17.04 -9.83 -26.94
N SER A 967 18.36 -9.90 -27.10
CA SER A 967 19.06 -11.15 -27.46
C SER A 967 18.69 -12.30 -26.50
N LEU A 968 18.71 -12.07 -25.20
CA LEU A 968 18.29 -13.06 -24.19
C LEU A 968 16.80 -13.39 -24.26
N SER A 969 15.96 -12.43 -24.60
CA SER A 969 14.51 -12.61 -24.84
C SER A 969 14.21 -13.47 -26.07
N LEU A 970 15.22 -13.70 -26.92
CA LEU A 970 15.19 -14.49 -28.13
C LEU A 970 16.00 -15.79 -28.02
N SER A 971 16.54 -16.15 -26.84
CA SER A 971 17.32 -17.37 -26.60
C SER A 971 16.59 -18.68 -26.96
N ARG A 972 17.35 -19.75 -27.26
CA ARG A 972 16.82 -21.12 -27.46
C ARG A 972 16.06 -21.63 -26.24
N TYR A 973 16.50 -21.27 -25.03
CA TYR A 973 15.92 -21.74 -23.78
C TYR A 973 14.70 -20.93 -23.35
N ARG A 974 13.55 -21.61 -23.21
CA ARG A 974 12.26 -21.00 -22.86
C ARG A 974 12.32 -20.19 -21.56
N GLU A 975 12.94 -20.74 -20.52
CA GLU A 975 12.96 -20.09 -19.21
C GLU A 975 13.83 -18.81 -19.22
N VAL A 976 14.92 -18.79 -19.99
CA VAL A 976 15.77 -17.59 -20.17
C VAL A 976 14.98 -16.50 -20.86
N ARG A 977 14.31 -16.85 -21.96
CA ARG A 977 13.42 -15.92 -22.67
C ARG A 977 12.37 -15.31 -21.76
N LYS A 978 11.65 -16.14 -20.99
CA LYS A 978 10.58 -15.67 -20.11
C LYS A 978 11.08 -14.64 -19.09
N ARG A 979 12.23 -14.90 -18.45
CA ARG A 979 12.81 -13.98 -17.45
C ARG A 979 13.33 -12.70 -18.11
N ALA A 980 14.04 -12.81 -19.24
CA ALA A 980 14.56 -11.67 -19.98
C ALA A 980 13.43 -10.78 -20.52
N GLN A 981 12.35 -11.36 -21.05
CA GLN A 981 11.16 -10.63 -21.52
C GLN A 981 10.48 -9.84 -20.40
N MET A 982 10.42 -10.41 -19.19
CA MET A 982 9.89 -9.70 -18.01
C MET A 982 10.74 -8.48 -17.67
N CYS A 983 12.08 -8.64 -17.62
CA CYS A 983 13.01 -7.54 -17.33
C CYS A 983 12.96 -6.46 -18.43
N LEU A 984 13.00 -6.86 -19.70
CA LEU A 984 12.89 -5.96 -20.86
C LEU A 984 11.59 -5.14 -20.82
N HIS A 985 10.47 -5.80 -20.51
CA HIS A 985 9.18 -5.13 -20.40
C HIS A 985 9.09 -4.15 -19.22
N GLN A 986 9.72 -4.47 -18.09
CA GLN A 986 9.84 -3.52 -16.98
C GLN A 986 10.68 -2.30 -17.38
N ALA A 987 11.78 -2.50 -18.12
CA ALA A 987 12.60 -1.40 -18.62
C ALA A 987 11.83 -0.49 -19.61
N PHE A 988 10.95 -1.05 -20.46
CA PHE A 988 10.01 -0.29 -21.30
C PHE A 988 8.99 0.54 -20.53
N ARG A 989 8.72 0.20 -19.27
CA ARG A 989 7.86 0.99 -18.37
C ARG A 989 8.62 2.06 -17.62
N LEU A 990 9.91 1.85 -17.36
CA LEU A 990 10.75 2.81 -16.66
C LEU A 990 11.15 3.97 -17.59
N PHE A 991 11.60 3.65 -18.80
CA PHE A 991 12.03 4.63 -19.79
C PHE A 991 10.95 4.80 -20.86
N ASN A 992 10.38 5.99 -20.95
CA ASN A 992 9.39 6.30 -21.97
C ASN A 992 9.99 6.13 -23.37
N TYR A 993 9.23 5.51 -24.28
CA TYR A 993 9.62 5.27 -25.68
C TYR A 993 10.82 4.33 -25.92
N SER A 994 11.41 3.71 -24.88
CA SER A 994 12.60 2.85 -25.05
C SER A 994 12.34 1.56 -25.85
N TYR A 995 11.09 1.17 -26.02
CA TYR A 995 10.70 0.10 -26.93
C TYR A 995 11.06 0.37 -28.40
N LEU A 996 11.25 1.64 -28.79
CA LEU A 996 11.68 2.03 -30.13
C LEU A 996 13.10 1.51 -30.46
N THR A 997 13.94 1.28 -29.45
CA THR A 997 15.27 0.69 -29.62
C THR A 997 15.19 -0.73 -30.19
N CYS A 998 14.27 -1.54 -29.65
CA CYS A 998 14.13 -2.96 -30.00
C CYS A 998 13.20 -3.19 -31.20
N LEU A 999 12.32 -2.23 -31.50
CA LEU A 999 11.25 -2.40 -32.49
C LEU A 999 11.75 -2.77 -33.91
N PRO A 1000 12.82 -2.16 -34.46
CA PRO A 1000 13.31 -2.52 -35.79
C PRO A 1000 13.70 -3.99 -35.91
N GLN A 1001 14.53 -4.48 -34.99
CA GLN A 1001 14.97 -5.88 -34.99
C GLN A 1001 13.79 -6.85 -34.83
N ILE A 1002 12.82 -6.53 -33.97
CA ILE A 1002 11.61 -7.34 -33.79
C ILE A 1002 10.81 -7.42 -35.11
N VAL A 1003 10.65 -6.29 -35.82
CA VAL A 1003 9.93 -6.25 -37.10
C VAL A 1003 10.69 -7.04 -38.17
N ASP A 1004 12.01 -6.93 -38.22
CA ASP A 1004 12.84 -7.66 -39.18
C ASP A 1004 12.76 -9.17 -38.93
N HIS A 1005 12.78 -9.62 -37.67
CA HIS A 1005 12.60 -11.03 -37.32
C HIS A 1005 11.22 -11.57 -37.74
N LEU A 1006 10.16 -10.77 -37.69
CA LEU A 1006 8.83 -11.19 -38.13
C LEU A 1006 8.68 -11.24 -39.65
N LYS A 1007 9.48 -10.49 -40.40
CA LYS A 1007 9.44 -10.47 -41.88
C LYS A 1007 10.38 -11.48 -42.52
N ASN A 1008 11.50 -11.78 -41.88
CA ASN A 1008 12.49 -12.71 -42.40
C ASN A 1008 11.91 -14.14 -42.46
N LYS A 1009 11.99 -14.79 -43.63
CA LYS A 1009 11.50 -16.16 -43.82
C LYS A 1009 12.44 -17.22 -43.27
N ASP A 1010 13.73 -16.90 -43.14
CA ASP A 1010 14.79 -17.83 -42.72
C ASP A 1010 15.13 -17.72 -41.23
N VAL A 1011 14.31 -16.99 -40.45
CA VAL A 1011 14.53 -16.80 -39.01
C VAL A 1011 14.33 -18.11 -38.25
N GLU A 1012 15.18 -18.37 -37.25
CA GLU A 1012 14.99 -19.54 -36.39
C GLU A 1012 13.67 -19.47 -35.60
N GLN A 1013 12.99 -20.61 -35.46
CA GLN A 1013 11.66 -20.68 -34.84
C GLN A 1013 11.59 -20.06 -33.43
N HIS A 1014 12.64 -20.24 -32.63
CA HIS A 1014 12.66 -19.75 -31.25
C HIS A 1014 12.85 -18.22 -31.19
N VAL A 1015 13.58 -17.62 -32.13
CA VAL A 1015 13.73 -16.17 -32.31
C VAL A 1015 12.40 -15.55 -32.75
N PHE A 1016 11.74 -16.16 -33.74
CA PHE A 1016 10.41 -15.73 -34.18
C PHE A 1016 9.39 -15.75 -33.03
N LYS A 1017 9.30 -16.89 -32.33
CA LYS A 1017 8.40 -17.04 -31.17
C LYS A 1017 8.76 -16.09 -30.04
N GLY A 1018 10.05 -15.86 -29.78
CA GLY A 1018 10.53 -14.91 -28.77
C GLY A 1018 10.10 -13.47 -29.10
N SER A 1019 10.23 -13.06 -30.36
CA SER A 1019 9.83 -11.74 -30.85
C SER A 1019 8.33 -11.50 -30.65
N LEU A 1020 7.49 -12.50 -30.95
CA LEU A 1020 6.06 -12.45 -30.67
C LEU A 1020 5.76 -12.31 -29.17
N TYR A 1021 6.49 -13.02 -28.29
CA TYR A 1021 6.31 -12.86 -26.84
C TYR A 1021 6.76 -11.48 -26.33
N VAL A 1022 7.80 -10.87 -26.89
CA VAL A 1022 8.19 -9.50 -26.55
C VAL A 1022 7.07 -8.52 -26.91
N ILE A 1023 6.43 -8.69 -28.07
CA ILE A 1023 5.25 -7.88 -28.46
C ILE A 1023 4.09 -8.11 -27.50
N GLN A 1024 3.76 -9.38 -27.24
CA GLN A 1024 2.63 -9.85 -26.44
C GLN A 1024 2.74 -9.47 -24.95
N SER A 1025 3.95 -9.32 -24.45
CA SER A 1025 4.23 -9.09 -23.04
C SER A 1025 3.60 -7.81 -22.50
N GLY A 1026 3.35 -7.78 -21.19
CA GLY A 1026 2.93 -6.55 -20.50
C GLY A 1026 1.44 -6.28 -20.36
N GLY A 1027 0.57 -7.26 -20.63
CA GLY A 1027 -0.87 -7.11 -20.49
C GLY A 1027 -1.41 -5.95 -21.34
N LYS A 1028 -1.98 -4.92 -20.71
CA LYS A 1028 -2.52 -3.73 -21.39
C LYS A 1028 -1.44 -2.83 -22.02
N THR A 1029 -0.17 -2.99 -21.64
CA THR A 1029 0.96 -2.21 -22.17
C THR A 1029 1.70 -2.92 -23.31
N CYS A 1030 1.05 -3.91 -23.94
CA CYS A 1030 1.47 -4.63 -25.14
C CYS A 1030 2.04 -3.66 -26.20
N LEU A 1031 3.10 -4.06 -26.90
CA LEU A 1031 3.70 -3.22 -27.95
C LEU A 1031 2.72 -2.95 -29.10
N ALA A 1032 1.86 -3.93 -29.41
CA ALA A 1032 0.83 -3.79 -30.43
C ALA A 1032 -0.29 -2.79 -30.08
N ASN A 1033 -0.35 -2.30 -28.83
CA ASN A 1033 -1.34 -1.33 -28.35
C ASN A 1033 -0.70 0.04 -28.05
N LYS A 1034 0.55 0.29 -28.45
CA LYS A 1034 1.22 1.58 -28.21
C LYS A 1034 0.57 2.68 -29.05
N ARG A 1035 0.36 3.85 -28.44
CA ARG A 1035 -0.31 5.02 -29.07
C ARG A 1035 0.63 5.83 -29.95
N ASP A 1036 1.25 5.17 -30.92
CA ASP A 1036 2.20 5.79 -31.84
C ASP A 1036 2.06 5.18 -33.24
N TRP A 1037 1.49 5.94 -34.18
CA TRP A 1037 1.24 5.46 -35.55
C TRP A 1037 2.52 5.07 -36.29
N GLN A 1038 3.65 5.72 -36.02
CA GLN A 1038 4.95 5.36 -36.60
C GLN A 1038 5.39 3.95 -36.19
N SER A 1039 5.11 3.55 -34.95
CA SER A 1039 5.38 2.19 -34.46
C SER A 1039 4.37 1.17 -35.00
N LEU A 1040 3.07 1.48 -34.93
CA LEU A 1040 2.01 0.55 -35.33
C LEU A 1040 1.99 0.28 -36.84
N SER A 1041 2.28 1.29 -37.67
CA SER A 1041 2.36 1.14 -39.14
C SER A 1041 3.45 0.16 -39.59
N LYS A 1042 4.49 -0.04 -38.78
CA LYS A 1042 5.52 -1.06 -39.03
C LYS A 1042 5.14 -2.42 -38.42
N LEU A 1043 4.60 -2.40 -37.21
CA LEU A 1043 4.36 -3.60 -36.41
C LEU A 1043 3.12 -4.40 -36.86
N TRP A 1044 1.98 -3.75 -37.12
CA TRP A 1044 0.76 -4.46 -37.51
C TRP A 1044 0.89 -5.21 -38.84
N PRO A 1045 1.44 -4.61 -39.92
CA PRO A 1045 1.67 -5.35 -41.15
C PRO A 1045 2.63 -6.52 -40.95
N ALA A 1046 3.68 -6.34 -40.14
CA ALA A 1046 4.63 -7.41 -39.83
C ALA A 1046 3.95 -8.59 -39.11
N ILE A 1047 3.05 -8.34 -38.15
CA ILE A 1047 2.27 -9.38 -37.45
C ILE A 1047 1.33 -10.12 -38.41
N VAL A 1048 0.66 -9.40 -39.30
CA VAL A 1048 -0.28 -10.00 -40.28
C VAL A 1048 0.45 -10.88 -41.29
N GLN A 1049 1.66 -10.47 -41.69
CA GLN A 1049 2.52 -11.20 -42.62
C GLN A 1049 3.30 -12.36 -41.95
N ALA A 1050 3.21 -12.51 -40.63
CA ALA A 1050 3.97 -13.47 -39.82
C ALA A 1050 3.41 -14.91 -39.93
N GLN A 1051 3.35 -15.45 -41.15
CA GLN A 1051 2.76 -16.76 -41.48
C GLN A 1051 3.81 -17.88 -41.66
N GLN A 1052 5.07 -17.66 -41.26
CA GLN A 1052 6.15 -18.61 -41.54
C GLN A 1052 6.04 -19.95 -40.79
N PHE A 1053 5.31 -20.00 -39.66
CA PHE A 1053 5.26 -21.19 -38.80
C PHE A 1053 3.83 -21.54 -38.35
N GLU A 1054 3.41 -22.79 -38.58
CA GLU A 1054 2.06 -23.29 -38.26
C GLU A 1054 1.94 -23.95 -36.86
N LYS A 1055 3.00 -23.92 -36.05
CA LYS A 1055 2.99 -24.59 -34.73
C LYS A 1055 1.87 -24.01 -33.83
N PRO A 1056 1.03 -24.83 -33.19
CA PRO A 1056 -0.12 -24.34 -32.39
C PRO A 1056 0.26 -23.32 -31.31
N SER A 1057 1.43 -23.50 -30.69
CA SER A 1057 1.93 -22.58 -29.67
C SER A 1057 2.34 -21.20 -30.18
N ILE A 1058 2.56 -21.03 -31.49
CA ILE A 1058 2.86 -19.76 -32.15
C ILE A 1058 1.54 -19.09 -32.57
N LEU A 1059 0.66 -19.85 -33.22
CA LEU A 1059 -0.68 -19.38 -33.60
C LEU A 1059 -1.44 -18.84 -32.39
N ARG A 1060 -1.38 -19.53 -31.24
CA ARG A 1060 -1.97 -19.07 -29.99
C ARG A 1060 -1.40 -17.73 -29.50
N VAL A 1061 -0.11 -17.46 -29.72
CA VAL A 1061 0.50 -16.18 -29.32
C VAL A 1061 0.04 -15.06 -30.24
N ILE A 1062 -0.08 -15.32 -31.54
CA ILE A 1062 -0.64 -14.36 -32.51
C ILE A 1062 -2.09 -14.05 -32.16
N GLU A 1063 -2.90 -15.08 -31.90
CA GLU A 1063 -4.30 -14.94 -31.46
C GLU A 1063 -4.39 -14.15 -30.14
N ASP A 1064 -3.52 -14.43 -29.17
CA ASP A 1064 -3.42 -13.66 -27.93
C ASP A 1064 -3.08 -12.19 -28.18
N ILE A 1065 -2.18 -11.89 -29.12
CA ILE A 1065 -1.84 -10.51 -29.51
C ILE A 1065 -3.07 -9.85 -30.14
N MET A 1066 -3.73 -10.51 -31.10
CA MET A 1066 -4.94 -9.99 -31.75
C MET A 1066 -6.06 -9.72 -30.74
N ASN A 1067 -6.28 -10.66 -29.81
CA ASN A 1067 -7.24 -10.50 -28.71
C ASN A 1067 -6.87 -9.32 -27.79
N LYS A 1068 -5.58 -9.08 -27.53
CA LYS A 1068 -5.11 -7.92 -26.75
C LYS A 1068 -5.28 -6.60 -27.51
N VAL A 1069 -5.06 -6.60 -28.82
CA VAL A 1069 -5.35 -5.44 -29.69
C VAL A 1069 -6.83 -5.16 -29.66
N TYR A 1070 -7.68 -6.15 -29.94
CA TYR A 1070 -9.13 -5.99 -29.93
C TYR A 1070 -9.66 -5.46 -28.57
N LYS A 1071 -9.17 -5.99 -27.45
CA LYS A 1071 -9.60 -5.58 -26.10
C LYS A 1071 -8.98 -4.27 -25.60
N GLY A 1072 -7.89 -3.81 -26.22
CA GLY A 1072 -7.06 -2.74 -25.66
C GLY A 1072 -6.68 -1.64 -26.65
N LEU A 1073 -7.13 -1.72 -27.90
CA LEU A 1073 -7.03 -0.64 -28.87
C LEU A 1073 -7.92 0.51 -28.41
N GLU A 1074 -7.38 1.71 -28.47
CA GLU A 1074 -8.09 2.96 -28.17
C GLU A 1074 -8.05 3.80 -29.45
N THR A 1075 -9.09 4.57 -29.73
CA THR A 1075 -9.04 5.54 -30.83
C THR A 1075 -8.13 6.70 -30.42
N PHE A 1076 -7.14 7.00 -31.24
CA PHE A 1076 -6.26 8.16 -31.07
C PHE A 1076 -6.00 8.86 -32.40
N ALA A 1077 -5.79 10.18 -32.36
CA ALA A 1077 -5.74 11.01 -33.55
C ALA A 1077 -4.58 10.62 -34.49
N VAL A 1078 -4.86 10.67 -35.79
CA VAL A 1078 -3.85 10.61 -36.86
C VAL A 1078 -3.44 12.03 -37.18
N THR A 1079 -2.16 12.35 -37.07
CA THR A 1079 -1.60 13.58 -37.61
C THR A 1079 -1.18 13.25 -39.04
N ILE A 1080 -2.00 13.61 -40.02
CA ILE A 1080 -1.59 13.55 -41.43
C ILE A 1080 -0.77 14.82 -41.65
N THR A 1081 0.56 14.66 -41.62
CA THR A 1081 1.51 15.72 -42.01
C THR A 1081 1.70 15.72 -43.51
#